data_AF-A0A445MKI7-F1
#
_entry.id   AF-A0A445MKI7-F1
#
_cell.length_a   1.000
_cell.length_b   1.000
_cell.length_c   1.000
_cell.angle_alpha   90.00
_cell.angle_beta   90.00
_cell.angle_gamma   90.00
#
_symmetry.space_group_name_H-M   'P 1'
#
loop_
_entity.id
_entity.type
_entity.pdbx_description
1 polymer ?
#
loop_
_entity_poly.entity_id
_entity_poly.type
_entity_poly.pdbx_seq_one_letter_code
_entity_poly.pdbx_strand_id
1 'polypeptide(L)'
;MSEEAWERAVAAALKGKTEPPRALTLDCAVKCASGRLPPPSFFEGRLAALEHLSVANVRLSSLEGFPCLPALRRLVLSDNRIVGGLHALVDARLDALRDLDLSNNRIASVEDLAPLAKLRLESLDLYECPVTKIEGYRSKNLRPEERRARGGFQIPARFRQPLTSSLSDRKEAGRRPARLGRTMESSSHLFLPDRPEGHDGHHADTDDGDNEAADERGAEAAESYDDVQYLVRRNRAAARKCLLARIKLIHYEIHKPLADTVRDHVLFLLPASSILRLRAVSRSWARHVSSPIFAHTQSRAHRSIAGVFFGSSDDASVAYVPFPPAAAHFLPDPALSFFPASPIAVCSSSNGLLLCYAPSSGDFFVCNPATGAWTTVPRPPRNPGLEPAAVLIFVPGVYNFRSDYTIVVGFMISGAGSGIFGFQTFSSSAGGWWVSNAVCAAECLFPDSGISAGGVAFWRTTMLTVVGYDPAEDSVRVAHWPMNYAVEARWEIGQMGDGGRLFCTAVTEEVVQVHKLLPKSDQWALVASMDLKKRSNTDSEEEEEEEEAWEVEAGGQLVFRKRPWPMRFQGGELEVLLWVEGRVVGVDLGSKRVRVAAAFGWPNWADGRGAKYVPYISTLAEVPPSAAAALASSIATPSPQVR
;
A
#
# COMPACT_ATOMS: atom_id res chain seq x y z
N MET A 1 -33.59 -18.39 16.73
CA MET A 1 -33.19 -18.06 15.33
C MET A 1 -32.12 -16.96 15.21
N SER A 2 -32.31 -15.73 15.71
CA SER A 2 -31.27 -14.68 15.63
C SER A 2 -30.18 -14.82 16.70
N GLU A 3 -30.55 -14.78 17.97
CA GLU A 3 -29.59 -14.65 19.09
C GLU A 3 -28.64 -15.86 19.23
N GLU A 4 -29.12 -17.08 19.02
CA GLU A 4 -28.28 -18.29 18.96
C GLU A 4 -27.20 -18.23 17.88
N ALA A 5 -27.44 -17.52 16.76
CA ALA A 5 -26.43 -17.33 15.73
C ALA A 5 -25.35 -16.34 16.19
N TRP A 6 -25.74 -15.31 16.95
CA TRP A 6 -24.83 -14.35 17.55
C TRP A 6 -24.02 -14.95 18.71
N GLU A 7 -24.62 -15.75 19.61
CA GLU A 7 -23.85 -16.51 20.62
C GLU A 7 -22.82 -17.41 19.96
N ARG A 8 -23.21 -18.16 18.91
CA ARG A 8 -22.29 -19.05 18.19
C ARG A 8 -21.16 -18.28 17.49
N ALA A 9 -21.45 -17.10 16.93
CA ALA A 9 -20.44 -16.22 16.34
C ALA A 9 -19.48 -15.65 17.40
N VAL A 10 -19.98 -15.18 18.54
CA VAL A 10 -19.17 -14.68 19.66
C VAL A 10 -18.32 -15.81 20.27
N ALA A 11 -18.89 -16.99 20.50
CA ALA A 11 -18.16 -18.15 21.01
C ALA A 11 -17.02 -18.58 20.05
N ALA A 12 -17.28 -18.58 18.74
CA ALA A 12 -16.27 -18.88 17.73
C ALA A 12 -15.16 -17.81 17.67
N ALA A 13 -15.52 -16.52 17.75
CA ALA A 13 -14.56 -15.41 17.77
C ALA A 13 -13.68 -15.41 19.03
N LEU A 14 -14.22 -15.84 20.18
CA LEU A 14 -13.52 -15.84 21.46
C LEU A 14 -12.70 -17.11 21.75
N LYS A 15 -12.86 -18.19 20.96
CA LYS A 15 -12.07 -19.44 21.04
C LYS A 15 -11.89 -19.99 22.48
N GLY A 16 -12.90 -19.85 23.34
CA GLY A 16 -12.89 -20.36 24.72
C GLY A 16 -12.16 -19.49 25.76
N LYS A 17 -11.79 -18.24 25.46
CA LYS A 17 -11.22 -17.31 26.45
C LYS A 17 -12.22 -17.00 27.58
N THR A 18 -11.72 -16.99 28.81
CA THR A 18 -12.50 -16.75 30.04
C THR A 18 -12.52 -15.29 30.51
N GLU A 19 -11.52 -14.49 30.14
CA GLU A 19 -11.47 -13.05 30.44
C GLU A 19 -12.27 -12.22 29.42
N PRO A 20 -12.83 -11.05 29.83
CA PRO A 20 -13.59 -10.19 28.92
C PRO A 20 -12.69 -9.64 27.81
N PRO A 21 -13.09 -9.77 26.53
CA PRO A 21 -12.25 -9.40 25.40
C PRO A 21 -12.13 -7.88 25.24
N ARG A 22 -10.92 -7.40 24.94
CA ARG A 22 -10.68 -6.01 24.49
C ARG A 22 -10.95 -5.81 23.00
N ALA A 23 -10.98 -6.87 22.20
CA ALA A 23 -11.28 -6.81 20.77
C ALA A 23 -12.18 -7.97 20.34
N LEU A 24 -13.18 -7.68 19.50
CA LEU A 24 -14.16 -8.64 19.00
C LEU A 24 -14.49 -8.35 17.54
N THR A 25 -14.30 -9.36 16.69
CA THR A 25 -14.57 -9.29 15.25
C THR A 25 -15.64 -10.32 14.90
N LEU A 26 -16.75 -9.85 14.34
CA LEU A 26 -17.93 -10.65 13.95
C LEU A 26 -18.23 -10.52 12.44
N ASP A 27 -17.23 -10.09 11.68
CA ASP A 27 -17.32 -9.81 10.24
C ASP A 27 -17.77 -11.05 9.47
N CYS A 28 -18.78 -10.90 8.61
CA CYS A 28 -19.45 -11.99 7.88
C CYS A 28 -20.07 -13.12 8.75
N ALA A 29 -19.91 -13.12 10.07
CA ALA A 29 -20.19 -14.28 10.93
C ALA A 29 -21.69 -14.57 11.11
N VAL A 30 -22.54 -13.55 10.98
CA VAL A 30 -24.00 -13.67 10.93
C VAL A 30 -24.51 -12.87 9.73
N LYS A 31 -25.48 -13.40 8.99
CA LYS A 31 -26.21 -12.64 7.95
C LYS A 31 -27.56 -12.23 8.53
N CYS A 32 -27.62 -11.05 9.14
CA CYS A 32 -28.76 -10.63 9.93
C CYS A 32 -30.00 -10.39 9.05
N ALA A 33 -31.04 -11.20 9.23
CA ALA A 33 -32.29 -11.09 8.48
C ALA A 33 -33.17 -9.92 8.94
N SER A 34 -33.07 -9.52 10.21
CA SER A 34 -33.79 -8.36 10.77
C SER A 34 -33.04 -7.03 10.62
N GLY A 35 -31.78 -7.05 10.16
CA GLY A 35 -30.97 -5.85 9.95
C GLY A 35 -30.57 -5.10 11.22
N ARG A 36 -30.72 -5.70 12.40
CA ARG A 36 -30.37 -5.09 13.71
C ARG A 36 -29.33 -5.93 14.46
N LEU A 37 -28.68 -5.34 15.45
CA LEU A 37 -27.88 -6.06 16.44
C LEU A 37 -28.79 -6.86 17.41
N PRO A 38 -28.23 -7.81 18.18
CA PRO A 38 -28.85 -8.32 19.42
C PRO A 38 -29.23 -7.18 20.38
N PRO A 39 -30.17 -7.41 21.32
CA PRO A 39 -30.52 -6.41 22.33
C PRO A 39 -29.31 -6.02 23.19
N PRO A 40 -29.28 -4.79 23.78
CA PRO A 40 -28.13 -4.30 24.56
C PRO A 40 -27.63 -5.27 25.64
N SER A 41 -28.55 -5.96 26.31
CA SER A 41 -28.30 -6.97 27.35
C SER A 41 -27.48 -8.19 26.90
N PHE A 42 -27.28 -8.39 25.59
CA PHE A 42 -26.38 -9.41 25.04
C PHE A 42 -24.90 -9.00 25.14
N PHE A 43 -24.61 -7.70 25.06
CA PHE A 43 -23.25 -7.15 25.07
C PHE A 43 -22.89 -6.56 26.43
N GLU A 44 -23.85 -5.91 27.09
CA GLU A 44 -23.66 -5.25 28.38
C GLU A 44 -23.27 -6.26 29.48
N GLY A 45 -22.36 -5.85 30.36
CA GLY A 45 -21.69 -6.78 31.28
C GLY A 45 -20.59 -7.59 30.60
N ARG A 46 -20.95 -8.61 29.79
CA ARG A 46 -20.00 -9.61 29.22
C ARG A 46 -18.90 -8.98 28.36
N LEU A 47 -19.20 -7.87 27.68
CA LEU A 47 -18.29 -7.18 26.75
C LEU A 47 -18.01 -5.73 27.19
N ALA A 48 -18.24 -5.37 28.46
CA ALA A 48 -18.09 -3.99 28.94
C ALA A 48 -16.65 -3.42 28.83
N ALA A 49 -15.63 -4.29 28.76
CA ALA A 49 -14.21 -3.93 28.61
C ALA A 49 -13.74 -3.86 27.14
N LEU A 50 -14.66 -3.91 26.17
CA LEU A 50 -14.35 -3.98 24.74
C LEU A 50 -13.86 -2.63 24.21
N GLU A 51 -12.60 -2.57 23.78
CA GLU A 51 -11.99 -1.38 23.15
C GLU A 51 -12.22 -1.36 21.63
N HIS A 52 -12.38 -2.52 20.98
CA HIS A 52 -12.53 -2.64 19.52
C HIS A 52 -13.66 -3.60 19.13
N LEU A 53 -14.60 -3.14 18.32
CA LEU A 53 -15.71 -3.95 17.78
C LEU A 53 -15.75 -3.85 16.24
N SER A 54 -15.80 -4.99 15.55
CA SER A 54 -16.01 -5.07 14.10
C SER A 54 -17.21 -5.97 13.79
N VAL A 55 -18.13 -5.47 12.95
CA VAL A 55 -19.38 -6.14 12.55
C VAL A 55 -19.65 -5.91 11.05
N ALA A 56 -18.62 -6.07 10.23
CA ALA A 56 -18.67 -5.82 8.79
C ALA A 56 -19.46 -6.88 8.01
N ASN A 57 -20.12 -6.48 6.92
CA ASN A 57 -20.84 -7.38 5.98
C ASN A 57 -21.92 -8.28 6.66
N VAL A 58 -22.48 -7.84 7.78
CA VAL A 58 -23.54 -8.55 8.52
C VAL A 58 -24.95 -8.25 7.97
N ARG A 59 -25.06 -7.26 7.07
CA ARG A 59 -26.31 -6.72 6.47
C ARG A 59 -27.15 -5.87 7.43
N LEU A 60 -26.55 -5.28 8.45
CA LEU A 60 -27.21 -4.32 9.36
C LEU A 60 -27.81 -3.16 8.56
N SER A 61 -29.06 -2.78 8.83
CA SER A 61 -29.76 -1.64 8.23
C SER A 61 -30.10 -0.54 9.24
N SER A 62 -30.09 -0.85 10.54
CA SER A 62 -30.27 0.11 11.64
C SER A 62 -29.31 -0.19 12.80
N LEU A 63 -28.94 0.86 13.52
CA LEU A 63 -28.17 0.81 14.77
C LEU A 63 -29.05 1.02 16.02
N GLU A 64 -30.37 1.12 15.84
CA GLU A 64 -31.35 1.27 16.93
C GLU A 64 -31.21 0.12 17.95
N GLY A 65 -30.97 0.47 19.23
CA GLY A 65 -30.64 -0.48 20.28
C GLY A 65 -29.15 -0.85 20.37
N PHE A 66 -28.25 0.04 19.95
CA PHE A 66 -26.80 -0.14 20.12
C PHE A 66 -26.43 -0.25 21.63
N PRO A 67 -25.56 -1.19 22.04
CA PRO A 67 -25.21 -1.41 23.45
C PRO A 67 -24.31 -0.31 24.03
N CYS A 68 -24.44 -0.06 25.34
CA CYS A 68 -23.55 0.82 26.09
C CYS A 68 -22.18 0.16 26.30
N LEU A 69 -21.17 0.62 25.55
CA LEU A 69 -19.80 0.10 25.58
C LEU A 69 -18.80 1.22 25.91
N PRO A 70 -18.63 1.60 27.19
CA PRO A 70 -17.90 2.81 27.60
C PRO A 70 -16.39 2.75 27.33
N ALA A 71 -15.81 1.56 27.14
CA ALA A 71 -14.42 1.37 26.76
C ALA A 71 -14.16 1.48 25.25
N LEU A 72 -15.21 1.53 24.40
CA LEU A 72 -15.09 1.34 22.96
C LEU A 72 -14.39 2.52 22.28
N ARG A 73 -13.22 2.24 21.71
CA ARG A 73 -12.34 3.19 21.01
C ARG A 73 -12.42 3.09 19.49
N ARG A 74 -12.72 1.89 18.96
CA ARG A 74 -12.88 1.63 17.52
C ARG A 74 -14.14 0.82 17.23
N LEU A 75 -14.92 1.29 16.28
CA LEU A 75 -16.13 0.64 15.77
C LEU A 75 -16.07 0.54 14.25
N VAL A 76 -16.12 -0.68 13.71
CA VAL A 76 -16.13 -0.97 12.27
C VAL A 76 -17.47 -1.59 11.88
N LEU A 77 -18.15 -0.93 10.95
CA LEU A 77 -19.49 -1.27 10.47
C LEU A 77 -19.56 -1.32 8.93
N SER A 78 -18.42 -1.57 8.26
CA SER A 78 -18.33 -1.53 6.80
C SER A 78 -19.24 -2.56 6.10
N ASP A 79 -19.51 -2.34 4.82
CA ASP A 79 -20.20 -3.31 3.93
C ASP A 79 -21.62 -3.71 4.40
N ASN A 80 -22.23 -2.86 5.21
CA ASN A 80 -23.59 -3.04 5.73
C ASN A 80 -24.61 -2.27 4.85
N ARG A 81 -25.80 -2.03 5.39
CA ARG A 81 -26.94 -1.42 4.70
C ARG A 81 -27.50 -0.24 5.50
N ILE A 82 -26.72 0.32 6.41
CA ILE A 82 -27.13 1.40 7.32
C ILE A 82 -27.49 2.62 6.48
N VAL A 83 -28.72 3.12 6.63
CA VAL A 83 -29.23 4.29 5.90
C VAL A 83 -29.11 5.59 6.70
N GLY A 84 -29.01 5.49 8.03
CA GLY A 84 -29.02 6.61 8.96
C GLY A 84 -29.13 6.09 10.40
N GLY A 85 -29.82 6.82 11.28
CA GLY A 85 -30.08 6.36 12.66
C GLY A 85 -28.88 6.48 13.62
N LEU A 86 -27.88 7.29 13.27
CA LEU A 86 -26.62 7.43 14.02
C LEU A 86 -26.77 8.07 15.40
N HIS A 87 -27.98 8.53 15.77
CA HIS A 87 -28.30 8.96 17.13
C HIS A 87 -28.09 7.83 18.15
N ALA A 88 -28.35 6.58 17.79
CA ALA A 88 -28.18 5.43 18.69
C ALA A 88 -26.75 5.26 19.22
N LEU A 89 -25.73 5.71 18.47
CA LEU A 89 -24.32 5.72 18.92
C LEU A 89 -24.05 6.83 19.97
N VAL A 90 -24.83 7.91 19.95
CA VAL A 90 -24.80 8.99 20.95
C VAL A 90 -25.56 8.57 22.20
N ASP A 91 -26.74 7.97 22.01
CA ASP A 91 -27.61 7.51 23.10
C ASP A 91 -26.95 6.37 23.90
N ALA A 92 -26.14 5.53 23.24
CA ALA A 92 -25.27 4.52 23.84
C ALA A 92 -24.01 5.07 24.55
N ARG A 93 -23.83 6.41 24.63
CA ARG A 93 -22.76 7.11 25.37
C ARG A 93 -21.33 6.61 25.10
N LEU A 94 -20.97 6.49 23.83
CA LEU A 94 -19.65 6.01 23.39
C LEU A 94 -18.56 7.10 23.50
N ASP A 95 -18.37 7.69 24.67
CA ASP A 95 -17.46 8.84 24.93
C ASP A 95 -15.97 8.55 24.64
N ALA A 96 -15.58 7.28 24.70
CA ALA A 96 -14.24 6.80 24.38
C ALA A 96 -13.99 6.61 22.87
N LEU A 97 -15.01 6.66 22.03
CA LEU A 97 -14.92 6.31 20.61
C LEU A 97 -14.07 7.34 19.85
N ARG A 98 -13.10 6.85 19.07
CA ARG A 98 -12.17 7.64 18.25
C ARG A 98 -12.20 7.27 16.78
N ASP A 99 -12.19 5.97 16.48
CA ASP A 99 -12.27 5.46 15.12
C ASP A 99 -13.69 4.93 14.82
N LEU A 100 -14.33 5.47 13.80
CA LEU A 100 -15.61 4.96 13.27
C LEU A 100 -15.50 4.70 11.76
N ASP A 101 -15.67 3.45 11.34
CA ASP A 101 -15.73 3.07 9.93
C ASP A 101 -17.18 2.73 9.56
N LEU A 102 -17.77 3.54 8.68
CA LEU A 102 -19.11 3.37 8.10
C LEU A 102 -19.04 3.15 6.58
N SER A 103 -17.88 2.78 6.02
CA SER A 103 -17.68 2.62 4.58
C SER A 103 -18.63 1.58 3.94
N ASN A 104 -18.91 1.74 2.64
CA ASN A 104 -19.83 0.90 1.86
C ASN A 104 -21.22 0.69 2.52
N ASN A 105 -21.75 1.74 3.17
CA ASN A 105 -23.12 1.79 3.68
C ASN A 105 -24.03 2.67 2.79
N ARG A 106 -25.30 2.82 3.19
CA ARG A 106 -26.36 3.48 2.40
C ARG A 106 -26.71 4.88 2.89
N ILE A 107 -25.85 5.49 3.71
CA ILE A 107 -26.05 6.84 4.26
C ILE A 107 -26.12 7.86 3.14
N ALA A 108 -27.23 8.60 3.06
CA ALA A 108 -27.58 9.42 1.91
C ALA A 108 -27.58 10.93 2.19
N SER A 109 -28.11 11.38 3.33
CA SER A 109 -28.12 12.80 3.69
C SER A 109 -26.88 13.21 4.48
N VAL A 110 -26.56 14.50 4.42
CA VAL A 110 -25.67 15.17 5.40
C VAL A 110 -26.33 15.22 6.78
N GLU A 111 -27.65 15.25 6.85
CA GLU A 111 -28.41 15.33 8.10
C GLU A 111 -28.33 14.03 8.91
N ASP A 112 -28.21 12.88 8.24
CA ASP A 112 -27.97 11.58 8.87
C ASP A 112 -26.67 11.53 9.68
N LEU A 113 -25.68 12.35 9.29
CA LEU A 113 -24.37 12.46 9.95
C LEU A 113 -24.37 13.44 11.14
N ALA A 114 -25.36 14.32 11.25
CA ALA A 114 -25.41 15.36 12.28
C ALA A 114 -25.29 14.84 13.73
N PRO A 115 -25.83 13.66 14.12
CA PRO A 115 -25.62 13.12 15.47
C PRO A 115 -24.15 12.86 15.82
N LEU A 116 -23.30 12.51 14.84
CA LEU A 116 -21.89 12.18 15.08
C LEU A 116 -21.08 13.38 15.62
N ALA A 117 -21.52 14.62 15.39
CA ALA A 117 -20.86 15.82 15.92
C ALA A 117 -20.82 15.87 17.47
N LYS A 118 -21.67 15.09 18.14
CA LYS A 118 -21.67 14.94 19.61
C LYS A 118 -20.57 13.99 20.12
N LEU A 119 -20.03 13.12 19.25
CA LEU A 119 -18.99 12.15 19.57
C LEU A 119 -17.59 12.74 19.33
N ARG A 120 -16.61 12.37 20.16
CA ARG A 120 -15.23 12.88 20.08
C ARG A 120 -14.36 12.06 19.11
N LEU A 121 -14.84 11.88 17.88
CA LEU A 121 -14.16 11.09 16.85
C LEU A 121 -12.86 11.77 16.36
N GLU A 122 -11.80 10.98 16.25
CA GLU A 122 -10.52 11.36 15.62
C GLU A 122 -10.47 10.86 14.16
N SER A 123 -11.18 9.78 13.83
CA SER A 123 -11.27 9.22 12.49
C SER A 123 -12.70 8.81 12.15
N LEU A 124 -13.14 9.15 10.93
CA LEU A 124 -14.44 8.77 10.38
C LEU A 124 -14.25 8.40 8.90
N ASP A 125 -14.50 7.14 8.54
CA ASP A 125 -14.57 6.71 7.14
C ASP A 125 -16.03 6.61 6.67
N LEU A 126 -16.29 7.14 5.48
CA LEU A 126 -17.58 7.17 4.78
C LEU A 126 -17.43 6.75 3.31
N TYR A 127 -16.29 6.14 2.95
CA TYR A 127 -15.99 5.71 1.58
C TYR A 127 -17.15 4.87 0.99
N GLU A 128 -17.44 5.05 -0.29
CA GLU A 128 -18.58 4.47 -1.03
C GLU A 128 -20.01 4.76 -0.51
N CYS A 129 -20.19 5.47 0.62
CA CYS A 129 -21.53 5.93 1.03
C CYS A 129 -22.11 6.97 0.05
N PRO A 130 -23.42 6.91 -0.31
CA PRO A 130 -24.05 7.86 -1.24
C PRO A 130 -23.85 9.33 -0.88
N VAL A 131 -23.82 9.71 0.41
CA VAL A 131 -23.55 11.07 0.89
C VAL A 131 -22.22 11.66 0.36
N THR A 132 -21.22 10.82 0.05
CA THR A 132 -19.93 11.29 -0.52
C THR A 132 -20.04 11.83 -1.95
N LYS A 133 -21.18 11.61 -2.62
CA LYS A 133 -21.48 12.12 -3.97
C LYS A 133 -22.17 13.48 -3.95
N ILE A 134 -22.54 14.01 -2.78
CA ILE A 134 -23.20 15.31 -2.65
C ILE A 134 -22.18 16.45 -2.72
N GLU A 135 -22.40 17.39 -3.63
CA GLU A 135 -21.55 18.59 -3.72
C GLU A 135 -21.52 19.36 -2.39
N GLY A 136 -20.30 19.58 -1.89
CA GLY A 136 -20.07 20.28 -0.64
C GLY A 136 -20.41 19.48 0.63
N TYR A 137 -20.55 18.14 0.59
CA TYR A 137 -20.76 17.37 1.84
C TYR A 137 -19.67 17.68 2.88
N ARG A 138 -18.40 17.75 2.46
CA ARG A 138 -17.25 18.10 3.30
C ARG A 138 -17.32 19.49 3.93
N SER A 139 -18.06 20.44 3.36
CA SER A 139 -18.22 21.80 3.90
C SER A 139 -19.56 22.03 4.61
N LYS A 140 -20.60 21.23 4.32
CA LYS A 140 -21.88 21.25 5.04
C LYS A 140 -21.81 20.52 6.39
N ASN A 141 -20.90 19.55 6.53
CA ASN A 141 -20.68 18.81 7.78
C ASN A 141 -20.01 19.64 8.91
N LEU A 142 -19.58 20.89 8.66
CA LEU A 142 -18.99 21.76 9.68
C LEU A 142 -19.76 23.10 9.75
N ARG A 143 -20.59 23.27 10.78
CA ARG A 143 -21.20 24.57 11.08
C ARG A 143 -20.18 25.50 11.77
N PRO A 144 -20.13 26.81 11.49
CA PRO A 144 -19.08 27.68 12.03
C PRO A 144 -19.19 27.96 13.53
N GLU A 145 -20.39 27.92 14.11
CA GLU A 145 -20.68 28.53 15.43
C GLU A 145 -20.05 27.75 16.60
N GLU A 146 -19.94 26.43 16.50
CA GLU A 146 -19.30 25.59 17.53
C GLU A 146 -17.77 25.78 17.59
N ARG A 147 -17.15 26.43 16.59
CA ARG A 147 -15.69 26.63 16.50
C ARG A 147 -15.12 27.57 17.57
N ARG A 148 -15.93 28.40 18.23
CA ARG A 148 -15.45 29.40 19.22
C ARG A 148 -15.54 28.93 20.67
N ALA A 149 -16.25 27.83 20.95
CA ALA A 149 -16.52 27.36 22.33
C ALA A 149 -15.52 26.31 22.85
N ARG A 150 -14.65 25.74 22.01
CA ARG A 150 -13.64 24.74 22.41
C ARG A 150 -12.33 24.99 21.65
N GLY A 151 -11.29 25.40 22.37
CA GLY A 151 -9.97 25.63 21.79
C GLY A 151 -9.39 24.38 21.13
N GLY A 152 -8.96 24.50 19.87
CA GLY A 152 -8.07 23.52 19.24
C GLY A 152 -8.71 22.21 18.74
N PHE A 153 -10.03 22.05 18.68
CA PHE A 153 -10.62 20.81 18.14
C PHE A 153 -10.72 20.82 16.60
N GLN A 154 -9.64 20.42 15.93
CA GLN A 154 -9.72 19.96 14.54
C GLN A 154 -10.26 18.54 14.53
N ILE A 155 -11.31 18.25 13.76
CA ILE A 155 -11.63 16.87 13.35
C ILE A 155 -10.65 16.53 12.21
N PRO A 156 -9.67 15.62 12.39
CA PRO A 156 -8.68 15.32 11.37
C PRO A 156 -9.24 14.29 10.38
N ALA A 157 -10.34 14.66 9.71
CA ALA A 157 -11.09 13.81 8.80
C ALA A 157 -10.26 13.42 7.56
N ARG A 158 -9.49 12.32 7.69
CA ARG A 158 -8.67 11.68 6.65
C ARG A 158 -9.56 11.00 5.58
N PHE A 159 -10.46 11.74 4.95
CA PHE A 159 -11.34 11.25 3.90
C PHE A 159 -10.55 10.69 2.70
N ARG A 160 -10.53 9.37 2.57
CA ARG A 160 -9.96 8.66 1.43
C ARG A 160 -10.90 8.70 0.23
N GLN A 161 -10.34 8.86 -0.96
CA GLN A 161 -10.94 8.48 -2.25
C GLN A 161 -9.79 8.15 -3.23
N PRO A 162 -9.89 7.09 -4.04
CA PRO A 162 -9.05 6.92 -5.24
C PRO A 162 -9.41 7.95 -6.32
N LEU A 163 -8.50 8.16 -7.27
CA LEU A 163 -8.75 8.93 -8.48
C LEU A 163 -9.76 8.21 -9.39
N THR A 164 -10.65 8.95 -10.03
CA THR A 164 -11.65 8.39 -10.96
C THR A 164 -11.04 8.09 -12.33
N SER A 165 -10.95 6.82 -12.70
CA SER A 165 -10.56 6.40 -14.06
C SER A 165 -11.74 6.51 -15.03
N SER A 166 -11.89 7.66 -15.68
CA SER A 166 -12.82 7.85 -16.80
C SER A 166 -12.27 7.23 -18.08
N LEU A 167 -12.64 5.97 -18.41
CA LEU A 167 -12.36 5.37 -19.71
C LEU A 167 -13.26 4.15 -20.03
N SER A 168 -14.55 4.40 -20.25
CA SER A 168 -15.46 3.47 -20.95
C SER A 168 -16.41 4.25 -21.86
N ASP A 169 -16.76 3.63 -22.99
CA ASP A 169 -17.73 4.06 -24.02
C ASP A 169 -17.20 4.89 -25.21
N ARG A 170 -16.58 4.19 -26.19
CA ARG A 170 -16.56 4.64 -27.59
C ARG A 170 -16.28 3.55 -28.62
N LYS A 171 -17.34 2.84 -29.05
CA LYS A 171 -17.75 2.65 -30.47
C LYS A 171 -18.62 1.39 -30.64
N GLU A 172 -19.86 1.59 -31.07
CA GLU A 172 -20.38 0.85 -32.23
C GLU A 172 -21.25 1.80 -33.08
N ALA A 173 -21.70 1.37 -34.27
CA ALA A 173 -21.93 2.28 -35.39
C ALA A 173 -23.38 2.34 -35.92
N GLY A 174 -23.79 3.56 -36.27
CA GLY A 174 -24.54 3.84 -37.51
C GLY A 174 -26.06 3.69 -37.51
N ARG A 175 -26.75 4.83 -37.68
CA ARG A 175 -27.75 5.07 -38.75
C ARG A 175 -28.19 6.55 -38.79
N ARG A 176 -28.50 7.06 -40.00
CA ARG A 176 -29.33 8.27 -40.22
C ARG A 176 -30.79 7.83 -40.39
N PRO A 177 -31.78 8.59 -39.88
CA PRO A 177 -32.48 9.65 -40.66
C PRO A 177 -32.51 11.00 -39.90
N ALA A 178 -33.09 12.13 -40.36
CA ALA A 178 -33.49 12.60 -41.71
C ALA A 178 -33.47 14.16 -41.75
N ARG A 179 -34.63 14.84 -41.76
CA ARG A 179 -34.83 16.30 -41.69
C ARG A 179 -36.25 16.66 -41.21
N LEU A 180 -36.37 17.67 -40.34
CA LEU A 180 -37.52 18.58 -40.07
C LEU A 180 -37.06 19.58 -38.96
N GLY A 181 -37.59 20.80 -38.80
CA GLY A 181 -38.60 21.47 -39.62
C GLY A 181 -39.14 22.84 -39.13
N ARG A 182 -38.29 23.89 -39.02
CA ARG A 182 -38.66 25.34 -38.99
C ARG A 182 -39.32 25.94 -37.71
N THR A 183 -39.31 27.28 -37.66
CA THR A 183 -40.03 28.25 -36.79
C THR A 183 -39.77 28.24 -35.27
N MET A 184 -40.12 29.29 -34.49
CA MET A 184 -39.81 30.76 -34.51
C MET A 184 -40.33 31.36 -33.16
N GLU A 185 -40.20 32.68 -32.93
CA GLU A 185 -40.78 33.45 -31.79
C GLU A 185 -40.16 33.20 -30.38
N SER A 186 -40.04 34.18 -29.47
CA SER A 186 -40.17 35.65 -29.57
C SER A 186 -39.26 36.41 -28.56
N SER A 187 -39.19 37.73 -28.68
CA SER A 187 -38.16 38.63 -28.12
C SER A 187 -38.48 39.32 -26.78
N SER A 188 -37.44 39.61 -25.99
CA SER A 188 -37.20 40.88 -25.25
C SER A 188 -35.82 40.81 -24.56
N HIS A 189 -34.81 41.66 -24.82
CA HIS A 189 -34.67 43.12 -24.57
C HIS A 189 -34.91 43.49 -23.08
N LEU A 190 -34.06 44.23 -22.35
CA LEU A 190 -32.72 44.86 -22.54
C LEU A 190 -32.05 44.97 -21.12
N PHE A 191 -31.01 45.73 -20.73
CA PHE A 191 -30.18 46.85 -21.27
C PHE A 191 -28.80 46.90 -20.54
N LEU A 192 -27.97 47.92 -20.87
CA LEU A 192 -26.74 48.44 -20.23
C LEU A 192 -26.67 49.96 -20.58
N PRO A 193 -25.80 50.82 -20.01
CA PRO A 193 -24.74 50.63 -18.99
C PRO A 193 -24.90 51.60 -17.79
N ASP A 194 -23.85 51.87 -16.99
CA ASP A 194 -23.10 53.13 -17.18
C ASP A 194 -21.75 53.19 -16.42
N ARG A 195 -20.94 54.22 -16.75
CA ARG A 195 -19.59 54.50 -16.21
C ARG A 195 -19.59 55.89 -15.51
N PRO A 196 -18.52 56.24 -14.76
CA PRO A 196 -17.85 57.51 -15.13
C PRO A 196 -16.31 57.49 -15.00
N GLU A 197 -15.70 58.52 -15.56
CA GLU A 197 -14.29 58.95 -15.43
C GLU A 197 -14.29 60.39 -14.86
N GLY A 198 -13.24 60.99 -14.28
CA GLY A 198 -11.85 60.59 -14.01
C GLY A 198 -11.06 61.78 -13.40
N HIS A 199 -9.72 61.65 -13.22
CA HIS A 199 -8.78 62.67 -12.67
C HIS A 199 -9.02 63.13 -11.20
N ASP A 200 -8.07 63.60 -10.38
CA ASP A 200 -6.58 63.72 -10.38
C ASP A 200 -6.07 63.24 -8.98
N GLY A 201 -4.80 63.04 -8.60
CA GLY A 201 -3.48 63.55 -9.01
C GLY A 201 -2.39 62.99 -8.06
N HIS A 202 -1.22 63.63 -7.92
CA HIS A 202 -0.07 63.12 -7.14
C HIS A 202 -0.20 63.24 -5.60
N HIS A 203 0.31 62.25 -4.84
CA HIS A 203 1.62 62.35 -4.15
C HIS A 203 2.06 61.00 -3.52
N ALA A 204 3.19 61.02 -2.78
CA ALA A 204 3.84 59.87 -2.16
C ALA A 204 3.88 59.99 -0.61
N ASP A 205 4.47 58.96 0.02
CA ASP A 205 4.95 58.87 1.41
C ASP A 205 3.93 58.69 2.55
N THR A 206 4.44 58.01 3.60
CA THR A 206 3.85 57.72 4.94
C THR A 206 2.50 56.97 4.94
N ASP A 207 2.40 55.76 5.49
CA ASP A 207 2.65 55.37 6.89
C ASP A 207 1.66 56.02 7.86
N ASP A 208 0.57 55.30 8.14
CA ASP A 208 -0.19 55.43 9.37
C ASP A 208 -0.77 54.06 9.73
N GLY A 209 -0.66 53.67 11.00
CA GLY A 209 -0.86 52.29 11.43
C GLY A 209 -2.22 52.04 12.08
N ASP A 210 -3.19 51.55 11.31
CA ASP A 210 -4.47 51.07 11.85
C ASP A 210 -4.29 49.76 12.66
N ASN A 211 -3.91 49.97 13.91
CA ASN A 211 -3.85 48.99 14.98
C ASN A 211 -5.28 48.55 15.37
N GLU A 212 -5.93 47.69 14.56
CA GLU A 212 -7.11 46.92 14.99
C GLU A 212 -6.69 45.92 16.09
N ALA A 213 -6.50 46.46 17.30
CA ALA A 213 -6.45 45.69 18.52
C ALA A 213 -7.73 44.86 18.62
N ALA A 214 -7.58 43.56 18.92
CA ALA A 214 -8.71 42.64 18.97
C ALA A 214 -9.61 42.94 20.19
N ASP A 215 -10.62 43.79 20.00
CA ASP A 215 -11.65 44.03 21.00
C ASP A 215 -12.55 42.78 21.11
N GLU A 216 -12.15 41.83 21.95
CA GLU A 216 -12.97 40.68 22.34
C GLU A 216 -14.11 41.09 23.28
N ARG A 217 -14.97 41.99 22.80
CA ARG A 217 -16.24 42.35 23.42
C ARG A 217 -17.43 41.64 22.79
N GLY A 218 -18.54 41.74 23.50
CA GLY A 218 -19.79 41.03 23.34
C GLY A 218 -20.17 40.61 21.92
N ALA A 219 -20.59 39.34 21.81
CA ALA A 219 -21.68 38.99 20.91
C ALA A 219 -23.02 39.47 21.51
N GLU A 220 -23.10 40.76 21.79
CA GLU A 220 -24.32 41.45 22.22
C GLU A 220 -25.11 41.88 20.98
N ALA A 221 -26.40 42.19 21.14
CA ALA A 221 -27.30 42.38 20.00
C ALA A 221 -26.93 43.62 19.17
N ALA A 222 -27.03 43.51 17.84
CA ALA A 222 -26.87 44.65 16.95
C ALA A 222 -28.13 45.54 17.02
N GLU A 223 -28.13 46.51 17.94
CA GLU A 223 -29.28 47.40 18.19
C GLU A 223 -29.37 48.58 17.19
N SER A 224 -28.34 48.83 16.37
CA SER A 224 -28.36 49.85 15.32
C SER A 224 -28.46 49.28 13.90
N TYR A 225 -29.16 50.00 13.02
CA TYR A 225 -29.24 49.71 11.59
C TYR A 225 -27.87 49.73 10.90
N ASP A 226 -26.97 50.63 11.32
CA ASP A 226 -25.64 50.73 10.72
C ASP A 226 -24.70 49.59 11.12
N ASP A 227 -24.87 48.98 12.30
CA ASP A 227 -24.12 47.78 12.70
C ASP A 227 -24.49 46.58 11.84
N VAL A 228 -25.78 46.43 11.54
CA VAL A 228 -26.28 45.42 10.59
C VAL A 228 -25.71 45.67 9.19
N GLN A 229 -25.68 46.94 8.73
CA GLN A 229 -25.04 47.30 7.46
C GLN A 229 -23.52 47.02 7.47
N TYR A 230 -22.82 47.29 8.57
CA TYR A 230 -21.39 46.97 8.73
C TYR A 230 -21.15 45.46 8.67
N LEU A 231 -21.91 44.65 9.41
CA LEU A 231 -21.84 43.18 9.34
C LEU A 231 -22.12 42.66 7.93
N VAL A 232 -23.13 43.19 7.24
CA VAL A 232 -23.44 42.82 5.85
C VAL A 232 -22.31 43.20 4.89
N ARG A 233 -21.71 44.39 5.03
CA ARG A 233 -20.53 44.82 4.26
C ARG A 233 -19.33 43.89 4.52
N ARG A 234 -19.03 43.59 5.79
CA ARG A 234 -17.92 42.71 6.22
C ARG A 234 -18.11 41.28 5.70
N ASN A 235 -19.31 40.73 5.81
CA ASN A 235 -19.63 39.38 5.32
C ASN A 235 -19.60 39.30 3.79
N ARG A 236 -20.07 40.34 3.07
CA ARG A 236 -19.91 40.44 1.60
C ARG A 236 -18.43 40.55 1.19
N ALA A 237 -17.61 41.30 1.93
CA ALA A 237 -16.18 41.40 1.68
C ALA A 237 -15.45 40.05 1.92
N ALA A 238 -15.76 39.36 3.01
CA ALA A 238 -15.23 38.02 3.30
C ALA A 238 -15.65 36.99 2.25
N ALA A 239 -16.92 36.98 1.84
CA ALA A 239 -17.42 36.13 0.76
C ALA A 239 -16.74 36.43 -0.58
N ARG A 240 -16.54 37.71 -0.93
CA ARG A 240 -15.81 38.14 -2.14
C ARG A 240 -14.34 37.71 -2.09
N LYS A 241 -13.67 37.83 -0.94
CA LYS A 241 -12.29 37.35 -0.72
C LYS A 241 -12.18 35.83 -0.87
N CYS A 242 -13.13 35.08 -0.33
CA CYS A 242 -13.21 33.63 -0.49
C CYS A 242 -13.47 33.21 -1.96
N LEU A 243 -14.41 33.88 -2.64
CA LEU A 243 -14.72 33.64 -4.05
C LEU A 243 -13.52 33.95 -4.95
N LEU A 244 -12.82 35.07 -4.73
CA LEU A 244 -11.60 35.43 -5.47
C LEU A 244 -10.46 34.43 -5.23
N ALA A 245 -10.28 33.93 -4.01
CA ALA A 245 -9.31 32.87 -3.73
C ALA A 245 -9.67 31.57 -4.48
N ARG A 246 -10.96 31.20 -4.51
CA ARG A 246 -11.46 30.01 -5.20
C ARG A 246 -11.37 30.14 -6.73
N ILE A 247 -11.62 31.32 -7.30
CA ILE A 247 -11.41 31.63 -8.72
C ILE A 247 -9.91 31.56 -9.07
N LYS A 248 -9.03 32.13 -8.24
CA LYS A 248 -7.57 32.01 -8.43
C LYS A 248 -7.10 30.55 -8.41
N LEU A 249 -7.67 29.72 -7.53
CA LEU A 249 -7.32 28.29 -7.44
C LEU A 249 -7.82 27.49 -8.66
N ILE A 250 -9.03 27.78 -9.16
CA ILE A 250 -9.54 27.21 -10.41
C ILE A 250 -8.67 27.64 -11.61
N HIS A 251 -8.32 28.93 -11.69
CA HIS A 251 -7.45 29.44 -12.75
C HIS A 251 -6.04 28.83 -12.71
N TYR A 252 -5.52 28.55 -11.51
CA TYR A 252 -4.24 27.86 -11.33
C TYR A 252 -4.31 26.39 -11.77
N GLU A 253 -5.35 25.63 -11.40
CA GLU A 253 -5.47 24.23 -11.85
C GLU A 253 -5.75 24.12 -13.37
N ILE A 254 -6.43 25.09 -13.99
CA ILE A 254 -6.58 25.17 -15.46
C ILE A 254 -5.24 25.46 -16.16
N HIS A 255 -4.40 26.34 -15.58
CA HIS A 255 -3.11 26.75 -16.15
C HIS A 255 -1.94 26.17 -15.36
N LYS A 256 -2.08 24.92 -14.87
CA LYS A 256 -1.15 24.34 -13.89
C LYS A 256 0.26 24.20 -14.48
N PRO A 257 1.30 24.78 -13.87
CA PRO A 257 2.65 24.67 -14.39
C PRO A 257 3.08 23.21 -14.52
N LEU A 258 3.77 22.87 -15.62
CA LEU A 258 4.20 21.49 -15.88
C LEU A 258 5.01 20.91 -14.72
N ALA A 259 5.81 21.73 -14.03
CA ALA A 259 6.57 21.32 -12.84
C ALA A 259 5.68 20.92 -11.64
N ASP A 260 4.49 21.49 -11.50
CA ASP A 260 3.51 21.11 -10.47
C ASP A 260 2.73 19.86 -10.89
N THR A 261 2.38 19.74 -12.17
CA THR A 261 1.75 18.53 -12.73
C THR A 261 2.68 17.32 -12.61
N VAL A 262 3.97 17.47 -12.93
CA VAL A 262 5.01 16.44 -12.76
C VAL A 262 5.18 16.09 -11.28
N ARG A 263 5.23 17.09 -10.38
CA ARG A 263 5.30 16.86 -8.92
C ARG A 263 4.15 15.98 -8.44
N ASP A 264 2.92 16.36 -8.79
CA ASP A 264 1.71 15.76 -8.23
C ASP A 264 1.35 14.40 -8.87
N HIS A 265 1.73 14.15 -10.14
CA HIS A 265 1.26 12.98 -10.91
C HIS A 265 2.36 12.06 -11.47
N VAL A 266 3.63 12.47 -11.50
CA VAL A 266 4.72 11.71 -12.17
C VAL A 266 5.80 11.27 -11.19
N LEU A 267 6.14 12.07 -10.17
CA LEU A 267 7.24 11.74 -9.26
C LEU A 267 7.08 10.38 -8.56
N PHE A 268 5.85 9.96 -8.21
CA PHE A 268 5.63 8.68 -7.53
C PHE A 268 5.85 7.44 -8.42
N LEU A 269 6.01 7.61 -9.74
CA LEU A 269 6.31 6.53 -10.68
C LEU A 269 7.82 6.27 -10.81
N LEU A 270 8.66 7.17 -10.32
CA LEU A 270 10.13 7.10 -10.46
C LEU A 270 10.78 6.21 -9.40
N PRO A 271 11.99 5.67 -9.64
CA PRO A 271 12.80 5.00 -8.62
C PRO A 271 13.19 5.94 -7.47
N ALA A 272 13.24 5.45 -6.24
CA ALA A 272 13.56 6.25 -5.06
C ALA A 272 14.89 7.01 -5.17
N SER A 273 15.95 6.38 -5.67
CA SER A 273 17.26 7.01 -5.89
C SER A 273 17.21 8.21 -6.84
N SER A 274 16.24 8.25 -7.75
CA SER A 274 15.98 9.40 -8.61
C SER A 274 15.18 10.48 -7.90
N ILE A 275 14.13 10.10 -7.17
CA ILE A 275 13.30 11.03 -6.40
C ILE A 275 14.10 11.74 -5.30
N LEU A 276 15.00 11.04 -4.61
CA LEU A 276 15.83 11.62 -3.55
C LEU A 276 16.73 12.74 -4.06
N ARG A 277 17.27 12.61 -5.28
CA ARG A 277 18.02 13.68 -5.97
C ARG A 277 17.11 14.85 -6.37
N LEU A 278 15.89 14.56 -6.81
CA LEU A 278 14.89 15.58 -7.18
C LEU A 278 14.42 16.44 -5.98
N ARG A 279 14.74 16.07 -4.73
CA ARG A 279 14.56 16.95 -3.55
C ARG A 279 15.38 18.24 -3.68
N ALA A 280 16.51 18.22 -4.37
CA ALA A 280 17.35 19.40 -4.58
C ALA A 280 16.75 20.45 -5.54
N VAL A 281 15.75 20.07 -6.36
CA VAL A 281 15.21 20.93 -7.44
C VAL A 281 14.43 22.13 -6.90
N SER A 282 13.66 21.96 -5.81
CA SER A 282 12.98 23.10 -5.17
C SER A 282 12.51 22.82 -3.74
N ARG A 283 12.33 23.88 -2.94
CA ARG A 283 11.68 23.80 -1.62
C ARG A 283 10.22 23.32 -1.67
N SER A 284 9.58 23.30 -2.84
CA SER A 284 8.23 22.72 -3.03
C SER A 284 8.33 21.20 -3.19
N TRP A 285 9.20 20.75 -4.09
CA TRP A 285 9.45 19.32 -4.35
C TRP A 285 10.05 18.62 -3.14
N ALA A 286 11.01 19.25 -2.45
CA ALA A 286 11.59 18.74 -1.21
C ALA A 286 10.52 18.43 -0.15
N ARG A 287 9.55 19.33 0.07
CA ARG A 287 8.45 19.13 1.04
C ARG A 287 7.46 18.06 0.60
N HIS A 288 7.13 17.99 -0.69
CA HIS A 288 6.23 16.97 -1.23
C HIS A 288 6.84 15.57 -1.11
N VAL A 289 8.09 15.40 -1.54
CA VAL A 289 8.84 14.13 -1.46
C VAL A 289 9.09 13.69 -0.02
N SER A 290 9.26 14.62 0.92
CA SER A 290 9.45 14.31 2.34
C SER A 290 8.14 14.01 3.10
N SER A 291 7.01 13.88 2.40
CA SER A 291 5.73 13.53 3.01
C SER A 291 5.58 12.00 3.11
N PRO A 292 5.23 11.43 4.29
CA PRO A 292 4.91 10.01 4.42
C PRO A 292 3.78 9.54 3.49
N ILE A 293 2.84 10.44 3.14
CA ILE A 293 1.76 10.16 2.18
C ILE A 293 2.34 9.95 0.77
N PHE A 294 3.36 10.73 0.38
CA PHE A 294 4.04 10.56 -0.89
C PHE A 294 4.91 9.29 -0.87
N ALA A 295 5.68 9.04 0.19
CA ALA A 295 6.49 7.84 0.36
C ALA A 295 5.66 6.55 0.25
N HIS A 296 4.50 6.52 0.93
CA HIS A 296 3.48 5.47 0.80
C HIS A 296 2.89 5.36 -0.60
N THR A 297 2.58 6.47 -1.26
CA THR A 297 2.03 6.45 -2.64
C THR A 297 3.07 5.93 -3.63
N GLN A 298 4.34 6.32 -3.49
CA GLN A 298 5.45 5.86 -4.32
C GLN A 298 5.71 4.36 -4.13
N SER A 299 5.78 3.86 -2.90
CA SER A 299 5.95 2.41 -2.64
C SER A 299 4.75 1.57 -3.11
N ARG A 300 3.57 2.20 -3.26
CA ARG A 300 2.39 1.57 -3.86
C ARG A 300 2.34 1.59 -5.38
N ALA A 301 2.99 2.55 -6.04
CA ALA A 301 2.90 2.75 -7.49
C ALA A 301 4.15 2.31 -8.26
N HIS A 302 5.36 2.48 -7.70
CA HIS A 302 6.58 2.07 -8.36
C HIS A 302 6.78 0.55 -8.29
N ARG A 303 7.05 -0.07 -9.44
CA ARG A 303 7.05 -1.53 -9.63
C ARG A 303 8.12 -2.07 -10.59
N SER A 304 9.04 -1.22 -11.05
CA SER A 304 10.11 -1.66 -11.96
C SER A 304 11.30 -2.22 -11.19
N ILE A 305 11.88 -3.32 -11.68
CA ILE A 305 13.12 -3.86 -11.12
C ILE A 305 14.25 -2.85 -11.37
N ALA A 306 14.89 -2.42 -10.29
CA ALA A 306 15.99 -1.47 -10.27
C ALA A 306 17.35 -2.16 -10.38
N GLY A 307 17.47 -3.38 -9.86
CA GLY A 307 18.70 -4.17 -9.89
C GLY A 307 18.54 -5.51 -9.17
N VAL A 308 19.63 -6.24 -9.05
CA VAL A 308 19.72 -7.52 -8.35
C VAL A 308 20.87 -7.47 -7.35
N PHE A 309 20.61 -7.85 -6.10
CA PHE A 309 21.65 -8.13 -5.12
C PHE A 309 22.17 -9.56 -5.32
N PHE A 310 23.48 -9.76 -5.19
CA PHE A 310 24.14 -11.06 -5.16
C PHE A 310 24.90 -11.21 -3.85
N GLY A 311 24.86 -12.42 -3.26
CA GLY A 311 25.62 -12.77 -2.07
C GLY A 311 26.61 -13.89 -2.36
N SER A 312 27.88 -13.69 -2.01
CA SER A 312 28.90 -14.75 -2.00
C SER A 312 28.50 -15.86 -0.99
N SER A 313 28.79 -17.12 -1.31
CA SER A 313 28.66 -18.22 -0.34
C SER A 313 29.90 -18.38 0.55
N ASP A 314 31.07 -17.97 0.05
CA ASP A 314 32.37 -18.27 0.66
C ASP A 314 32.86 -17.16 1.60
N ASP A 315 32.48 -15.91 1.30
CA ASP A 315 32.86 -14.69 2.03
C ASP A 315 31.63 -13.92 2.54
N ALA A 316 30.43 -14.27 2.06
CA ALA A 316 29.15 -13.61 2.38
C ALA A 316 29.16 -12.07 2.22
N SER A 317 30.03 -11.57 1.34
CA SER A 317 30.00 -10.23 0.77
C SER A 317 28.78 -10.04 -0.15
N VAL A 318 28.24 -8.82 -0.15
CA VAL A 318 27.06 -8.41 -0.92
C VAL A 318 27.49 -7.48 -2.06
N ALA A 319 27.07 -7.81 -3.27
CA ALA A 319 27.17 -6.95 -4.45
C ALA A 319 25.78 -6.56 -4.95
N TYR A 320 25.66 -5.43 -5.63
CA TYR A 320 24.41 -4.98 -6.26
C TYR A 320 24.66 -4.55 -7.70
N VAL A 321 23.90 -5.15 -8.61
CA VAL A 321 23.98 -4.91 -10.06
C VAL A 321 22.72 -4.15 -10.51
N PRO A 322 22.81 -2.85 -10.84
CA PRO A 322 21.66 -2.07 -11.30
C PRO A 322 21.31 -2.34 -12.77
N PHE A 323 20.03 -2.30 -13.11
CA PHE A 323 19.57 -2.28 -14.49
C PHE A 323 19.82 -0.90 -15.15
N PRO A 324 19.96 -0.85 -16.49
CA PRO A 324 20.00 0.41 -17.22
C PRO A 324 18.69 1.20 -17.11
N PRO A 325 18.75 2.55 -17.04
CA PRO A 325 19.95 3.36 -16.90
C PRO A 325 20.47 3.32 -15.45
N ALA A 326 21.70 2.86 -15.23
CA ALA A 326 22.25 2.66 -13.87
C ALA A 326 22.22 3.93 -13.01
N ALA A 327 22.39 5.10 -13.64
CA ALA A 327 22.28 6.40 -12.99
C ALA A 327 20.87 6.71 -12.41
N ALA A 328 19.82 5.95 -12.73
CA ALA A 328 18.49 6.05 -12.10
C ALA A 328 18.30 5.10 -10.91
N HIS A 329 19.12 4.05 -10.82
CA HIS A 329 18.97 2.89 -9.94
C HIS A 329 20.15 2.66 -8.97
N PHE A 330 21.12 3.58 -8.96
CA PHE A 330 22.24 3.66 -8.01
C PHE A 330 21.78 3.62 -6.54
N LEU A 331 22.57 3.00 -5.65
CA LEU A 331 22.32 2.95 -4.21
C LEU A 331 23.44 3.68 -3.45
N PRO A 332 23.13 4.44 -2.37
CA PRO A 332 24.15 5.14 -1.57
C PRO A 332 25.21 4.22 -0.96
N ASP A 333 24.79 3.02 -0.53
CA ASP A 333 25.65 1.96 -0.01
C ASP A 333 25.23 0.63 -0.64
N PRO A 334 25.88 0.20 -1.75
CA PRO A 334 25.60 -1.08 -2.40
C PRO A 334 26.01 -2.32 -1.60
N ALA A 335 26.93 -2.17 -0.64
CA ALA A 335 27.51 -3.25 0.15
C ALA A 335 26.76 -3.49 1.48
N LEU A 336 25.82 -2.60 1.84
CA LEU A 336 25.06 -2.62 3.09
C LEU A 336 25.96 -2.49 4.35
N SER A 337 27.08 -1.77 4.21
CA SER A 337 28.08 -1.53 5.26
C SER A 337 27.56 -0.76 6.48
N PHE A 338 26.38 -0.14 6.38
CA PHE A 338 25.68 0.52 7.50
C PHE A 338 25.17 -0.43 8.60
N PHE A 339 25.25 -1.76 8.42
CA PHE A 339 24.90 -2.73 9.46
C PHE A 339 26.00 -2.91 10.51
N PRO A 340 25.65 -3.12 11.80
CA PRO A 340 26.63 -3.31 12.87
C PRO A 340 27.23 -4.73 12.92
N ALA A 341 26.76 -5.64 12.07
CA ALA A 341 27.20 -7.02 11.98
C ALA A 341 27.70 -7.32 10.56
N SER A 342 28.69 -8.21 10.47
CA SER A 342 29.26 -8.70 9.21
C SER A 342 29.63 -10.18 9.38
N PRO A 343 29.58 -11.01 8.32
CA PRO A 343 28.99 -10.72 7.01
C PRO A 343 27.45 -10.71 7.04
N ILE A 344 26.83 -10.26 5.95
CA ILE A 344 25.36 -10.10 5.82
C ILE A 344 24.87 -10.84 4.57
N ALA A 345 23.91 -11.75 4.73
CA ALA A 345 23.18 -12.36 3.62
C ALA A 345 21.87 -11.61 3.36
N VAL A 346 21.53 -11.35 2.10
CA VAL A 346 20.20 -10.88 1.70
C VAL A 346 19.31 -12.09 1.42
N CYS A 347 18.22 -12.28 2.17
CA CYS A 347 17.33 -13.44 2.04
C CYS A 347 16.19 -13.18 1.03
N SER A 348 15.52 -12.03 1.19
CA SER A 348 14.31 -11.70 0.47
C SER A 348 14.11 -10.19 0.36
N SER A 349 13.35 -9.79 -0.64
CA SER A 349 12.89 -8.41 -0.87
C SER A 349 11.37 -8.37 -0.95
N SER A 350 10.79 -7.21 -0.68
CA SER A 350 9.34 -6.99 -0.85
C SER A 350 9.05 -5.49 -0.97
N ASN A 351 8.55 -5.06 -2.14
CA ASN A 351 8.20 -3.66 -2.47
C ASN A 351 9.21 -2.58 -2.02
N GLY A 352 10.51 -2.91 -2.08
CA GLY A 352 11.64 -2.01 -1.78
C GLY A 352 12.18 -2.03 -0.35
N LEU A 353 11.63 -2.86 0.52
CA LEU A 353 12.33 -3.32 1.72
C LEU A 353 13.14 -4.60 1.41
N LEU A 354 14.28 -4.77 2.07
CA LEU A 354 15.05 -6.02 2.13
C LEU A 354 14.95 -6.65 3.52
N LEU A 355 15.04 -7.97 3.56
CA LEU A 355 15.33 -8.77 4.74
C LEU A 355 16.74 -9.35 4.64
N CYS A 356 17.54 -9.00 5.62
CA CYS A 356 18.94 -9.40 5.76
C CYS A 356 19.13 -10.28 7.01
N TYR A 357 20.12 -11.14 6.99
CA TYR A 357 20.49 -12.05 8.08
C TYR A 357 22.00 -12.00 8.29
N ALA A 358 22.44 -11.96 9.56
CA ALA A 358 23.85 -12.05 9.93
C ALA A 358 24.16 -13.48 10.43
N PRO A 359 24.82 -14.35 9.62
CA PRO A 359 25.09 -15.74 10.03
C PRO A 359 26.00 -15.84 11.26
N SER A 360 26.83 -14.81 11.49
CA SER A 360 27.77 -14.72 12.62
C SER A 360 27.08 -14.46 13.97
N SER A 361 25.90 -13.83 13.99
CA SER A 361 25.18 -13.50 15.22
C SER A 361 23.80 -14.16 15.35
N GLY A 362 23.21 -14.60 14.24
CA GLY A 362 21.85 -15.16 14.16
C GLY A 362 20.75 -14.09 14.16
N ASP A 363 21.08 -12.82 13.92
CA ASP A 363 20.14 -11.70 13.93
C ASP A 363 19.58 -11.40 12.53
N PHE A 364 18.30 -11.00 12.50
CA PHE A 364 17.64 -10.50 11.29
C PHE A 364 17.54 -8.97 11.31
N PHE A 365 17.66 -8.37 10.13
CA PHE A 365 17.53 -6.94 9.92
C PHE A 365 16.59 -6.65 8.75
N VAL A 366 15.81 -5.58 8.84
CA VAL A 366 15.03 -5.06 7.70
C VAL A 366 15.54 -3.67 7.36
N CYS A 367 15.80 -3.42 6.08
CA CYS A 367 16.32 -2.13 5.60
C CYS A 367 15.68 -1.68 4.28
N ASN A 368 15.82 -0.39 3.98
CA ASN A 368 15.60 0.17 2.65
C ASN A 368 16.92 0.77 2.12
N PRO A 369 17.66 0.04 1.26
CA PRO A 369 18.96 0.47 0.74
C PRO A 369 18.96 1.83 0.03
N ALA A 370 17.85 2.23 -0.60
CA ALA A 370 17.76 3.54 -1.26
C ALA A 370 17.72 4.71 -0.27
N THR A 371 17.38 4.46 1.00
CA THR A 371 17.28 5.48 2.06
C THR A 371 18.34 5.37 3.15
N GLY A 372 18.99 4.20 3.29
CA GLY A 372 19.87 3.87 4.41
C GLY A 372 19.15 3.57 5.73
N ALA A 373 17.82 3.64 5.78
CA ALA A 373 17.05 3.30 6.98
C ALA A 373 17.04 1.79 7.22
N TRP A 374 17.20 1.37 8.49
CA TRP A 374 17.15 -0.03 8.90
C TRP A 374 16.68 -0.22 10.34
N THR A 375 16.26 -1.44 10.68
CA THR A 375 15.93 -1.87 12.04
C THR A 375 16.34 -3.33 12.27
N THR A 376 16.79 -3.66 13.49
CA THR A 376 16.92 -5.05 13.94
C THR A 376 15.55 -5.65 14.24
N VAL A 377 15.40 -6.93 13.96
CA VAL A 377 14.25 -7.77 14.31
C VAL A 377 14.64 -8.65 15.51
N PRO A 378 13.77 -8.85 16.52
CA PRO A 378 14.04 -9.79 17.62
C PRO A 378 14.38 -11.19 17.11
N ARG A 379 15.15 -11.99 17.87
CA ARG A 379 15.48 -13.36 17.47
C ARG A 379 14.24 -14.27 17.45
N PRO A 380 14.12 -15.20 16.47
CA PRO A 380 12.99 -16.11 16.37
C PRO A 380 12.96 -17.16 17.50
N PRO A 381 11.78 -17.64 17.94
CA PRO A 381 11.66 -18.66 18.99
C PRO A 381 12.22 -20.05 18.63
N ARG A 382 12.31 -20.38 17.33
CA ARG A 382 12.92 -21.62 16.82
C ARG A 382 14.17 -21.26 16.01
N ASN A 383 15.22 -22.09 16.14
CA ASN A 383 16.45 -21.93 15.37
C ASN A 383 16.12 -21.94 13.85
N PRO A 384 16.44 -20.87 13.10
CA PRO A 384 16.08 -20.74 11.70
C PRO A 384 17.11 -21.42 10.76
N GLY A 385 18.24 -21.91 11.29
CA GLY A 385 19.33 -22.53 10.53
C GLY A 385 20.43 -21.55 10.10
N LEU A 386 21.46 -22.08 9.44
CA LEU A 386 22.55 -21.28 8.87
C LEU A 386 22.09 -20.54 7.60
N GLU A 387 21.21 -21.16 6.82
CA GLU A 387 20.58 -20.57 5.63
C GLU A 387 19.07 -20.54 5.82
N PRO A 388 18.52 -19.47 6.43
CA PRO A 388 17.14 -19.46 6.86
C PRO A 388 16.20 -19.31 5.67
N ALA A 389 15.19 -20.18 5.59
CA ALA A 389 14.09 -20.08 4.63
C ALA A 389 13.14 -18.92 5.02
N ALA A 390 13.63 -17.69 4.88
CA ALA A 390 13.04 -16.47 5.41
C ALA A 390 12.54 -15.53 4.31
N VAL A 391 11.28 -15.11 4.42
CA VAL A 391 10.59 -14.26 3.43
C VAL A 391 10.05 -13.01 4.09
N LEU A 392 10.34 -11.85 3.49
CA LEU A 392 9.74 -10.57 3.86
C LEU A 392 8.42 -10.38 3.13
N ILE A 393 7.36 -10.06 3.86
CA ILE A 393 6.06 -9.70 3.32
C ILE A 393 5.81 -8.24 3.68
N PHE A 394 6.08 -7.34 2.74
CA PHE A 394 5.73 -5.94 2.82
C PHE A 394 4.78 -5.59 1.68
N VAL A 395 3.49 -5.49 1.99
CA VAL A 395 2.44 -5.11 1.04
C VAL A 395 1.95 -3.70 1.39
N PRO A 396 2.47 -2.64 0.74
CA PRO A 396 1.95 -1.30 0.91
C PRO A 396 0.57 -1.20 0.23
N GLY A 397 -0.43 -0.72 0.96
CA GLY A 397 -1.84 -0.78 0.52
C GLY A 397 -2.72 0.26 1.21
N VAL A 398 -4.00 0.36 0.84
CA VAL A 398 -4.92 1.39 1.36
C VAL A 398 -5.06 1.34 2.90
N TYR A 399 -4.87 0.17 3.51
CA TYR A 399 -4.97 -0.01 4.96
C TYR A 399 -3.60 0.00 5.67
N ASN A 400 -2.50 -0.27 4.95
CA ASN A 400 -1.14 -0.32 5.50
C ASN A 400 -0.39 1.02 5.34
N PHE A 401 -0.87 2.07 6.01
CA PHE A 401 -0.24 3.40 6.01
C PHE A 401 0.91 3.56 7.03
N ARG A 402 1.15 2.56 7.88
CA ARG A 402 2.22 2.55 8.90
C ARG A 402 3.52 1.95 8.40
N SER A 403 3.52 1.45 7.16
CA SER A 403 4.56 0.60 6.58
C SER A 403 4.83 -0.67 7.40
N ASP A 404 3.79 -1.24 8.02
CA ASP A 404 3.89 -2.47 8.80
C ASP A 404 4.25 -3.63 7.84
N TYR A 405 5.30 -4.38 8.19
CA TYR A 405 5.78 -5.58 7.50
C TYR A 405 5.66 -6.84 8.38
N THR A 406 5.63 -8.00 7.72
CA THR A 406 5.64 -9.33 8.32
C THR A 406 6.85 -10.11 7.81
N ILE A 407 7.48 -10.95 8.63
CA ILE A 407 8.54 -11.89 8.20
C ILE A 407 8.08 -13.30 8.53
N VAL A 408 8.12 -14.21 7.56
CA VAL A 408 7.89 -15.66 7.78
C VAL A 408 9.21 -16.39 7.66
N VAL A 409 9.48 -17.34 8.55
CA VAL A 409 10.62 -18.24 8.50
C VAL A 409 10.14 -19.69 8.60
N GLY A 410 10.46 -20.50 7.60
CA GLY A 410 10.32 -21.96 7.68
C GLY A 410 11.44 -22.57 8.52
N PHE A 411 11.12 -23.51 9.41
CA PHE A 411 12.09 -24.26 10.21
C PHE A 411 11.75 -25.77 10.20
N MET A 412 12.78 -26.62 10.19
CA MET A 412 12.57 -28.08 10.20
C MET A 412 12.12 -28.55 11.59
N ILE A 413 11.09 -29.38 11.66
CA ILE A 413 10.57 -29.95 12.90
C ILE A 413 11.30 -31.26 13.21
N SER A 414 11.93 -31.29 14.39
CA SER A 414 12.41 -32.48 15.12
C SER A 414 13.09 -33.59 14.30
N GLY A 415 14.41 -33.48 14.16
CA GLY A 415 15.28 -34.53 13.62
C GLY A 415 15.79 -34.23 12.22
N ALA A 416 17.09 -34.48 12.00
CA ALA A 416 17.68 -34.37 10.67
C ALA A 416 17.07 -35.43 9.74
N GLY A 417 16.53 -35.00 8.60
CA GLY A 417 15.87 -35.87 7.64
C GLY A 417 14.38 -36.15 7.91
N SER A 418 13.72 -35.43 8.82
CA SER A 418 12.26 -35.55 8.98
C SER A 418 11.48 -35.08 7.75
N GLY A 419 12.04 -34.14 6.97
CA GLY A 419 11.42 -33.56 5.78
C GLY A 419 10.19 -32.68 6.08
N ILE A 420 9.86 -32.48 7.35
CA ILE A 420 8.69 -31.73 7.81
C ILE A 420 9.12 -30.34 8.29
N PHE A 421 8.49 -29.31 7.74
CA PHE A 421 8.71 -27.92 8.10
C PHE A 421 7.50 -27.36 8.85
N GLY A 422 7.78 -26.56 9.88
CA GLY A 422 6.83 -25.65 10.51
C GLY A 422 7.20 -24.20 10.21
N PHE A 423 6.29 -23.29 10.53
CA PHE A 423 6.44 -21.87 10.22
C PHE A 423 6.41 -21.02 11.49
N GLN A 424 7.27 -20.00 11.55
CA GLN A 424 7.24 -18.97 12.58
C GLN A 424 7.26 -17.60 11.93
N THR A 425 6.55 -16.65 12.53
CA THR A 425 6.25 -15.38 11.88
C THR A 425 6.45 -14.23 12.86
N PHE A 426 7.04 -13.13 12.38
CA PHE A 426 7.17 -11.85 13.08
C PHE A 426 6.23 -10.82 12.47
N SER A 427 5.58 -10.01 13.30
CA SER A 427 4.89 -8.79 12.88
C SER A 427 5.56 -7.57 13.50
N SER A 428 5.90 -6.60 12.67
CA SER A 428 6.36 -5.28 13.12
C SER A 428 5.29 -4.50 13.89
N SER A 429 3.99 -4.67 13.56
CA SER A 429 2.89 -3.97 14.25
C SER A 429 2.56 -4.56 15.61
N ALA A 430 2.83 -5.85 15.82
CA ALA A 430 2.75 -6.51 17.12
C ALA A 430 4.08 -6.47 17.91
N GLY A 431 5.21 -6.22 17.23
CA GLY A 431 6.55 -6.18 17.81
C GLY A 431 7.10 -7.54 18.24
N GLY A 432 6.49 -8.66 17.82
CA GLY A 432 6.79 -9.99 18.35
C GLY A 432 6.60 -11.14 17.37
N TRP A 433 7.08 -12.31 17.78
CA TRP A 433 7.00 -13.57 17.04
C TRP A 433 5.87 -14.47 17.55
N TRP A 434 5.32 -15.28 16.64
CA TRP A 434 4.53 -16.47 16.96
C TRP A 434 5.03 -17.68 16.16
N VAL A 435 4.73 -18.88 16.66
CA VAL A 435 5.00 -20.15 15.98
C VAL A 435 3.65 -20.72 15.55
N SER A 436 3.55 -21.11 14.29
CA SER A 436 2.35 -21.72 13.70
C SER A 436 2.17 -23.16 14.18
N ASN A 437 0.92 -23.64 14.17
CA ASN A 437 0.62 -25.07 14.27
C ASN A 437 0.57 -25.75 12.89
N ALA A 438 0.59 -24.98 11.80
CA ALA A 438 0.59 -25.49 10.44
C ALA A 438 1.98 -26.02 10.05
N VAL A 439 1.98 -27.17 9.37
CA VAL A 439 3.18 -27.91 8.98
C VAL A 439 3.03 -28.49 7.58
N CYS A 440 4.13 -28.76 6.90
CA CYS A 440 4.13 -29.48 5.63
C CYS A 440 5.31 -30.44 5.51
N ALA A 441 5.07 -31.60 4.91
CA ALA A 441 6.13 -32.39 4.31
C ALA A 441 6.59 -31.70 3.01
N ALA A 442 7.88 -31.38 2.93
CA ALA A 442 8.49 -30.69 1.80
C ALA A 442 9.86 -31.28 1.41
N GLU A 443 10.40 -32.22 2.19
CA GLU A 443 11.77 -32.73 2.15
C GLU A 443 12.82 -31.65 2.43
N CYS A 444 12.95 -30.66 1.54
CA CYS A 444 13.74 -29.45 1.73
C CYS A 444 13.05 -28.23 1.11
N LEU A 445 12.98 -27.11 1.85
CA LEU A 445 12.61 -25.79 1.32
C LEU A 445 13.87 -25.10 0.79
N PHE A 446 13.86 -24.62 -0.47
CA PHE A 446 14.96 -23.87 -1.07
C PHE A 446 15.00 -22.42 -0.55
N PRO A 447 15.96 -21.99 0.31
CA PRO A 447 15.95 -20.64 0.90
C PRO A 447 16.16 -19.55 -0.15
N ASP A 448 16.95 -19.85 -1.18
CA ASP A 448 17.24 -19.05 -2.38
C ASP A 448 16.01 -18.78 -3.27
N SER A 449 14.90 -19.49 -3.06
CA SER A 449 13.66 -19.27 -3.82
C SER A 449 12.65 -18.34 -3.13
N GLY A 450 12.83 -18.04 -1.84
CA GLY A 450 11.79 -17.47 -0.98
C GLY A 450 11.19 -16.13 -1.46
N ILE A 451 9.88 -16.05 -1.69
CA ILE A 451 9.22 -14.83 -2.20
C ILE A 451 7.84 -14.57 -1.58
N SER A 452 7.50 -13.30 -1.39
CA SER A 452 6.16 -12.87 -0.99
C SER A 452 5.24 -12.64 -2.19
N ALA A 453 4.05 -13.25 -2.18
CA ALA A 453 2.98 -12.98 -3.14
C ALA A 453 1.61 -12.99 -2.44
N GLY A 454 0.79 -11.96 -2.67
CA GLY A 454 -0.58 -11.88 -2.16
C GLY A 454 -0.73 -11.85 -0.64
N GLY A 455 0.33 -11.49 0.10
CA GLY A 455 0.37 -11.59 1.57
C GLY A 455 0.88 -12.92 2.12
N VAL A 456 1.31 -13.84 1.25
CA VAL A 456 1.73 -15.21 1.57
C VAL A 456 3.21 -15.39 1.20
N ALA A 457 3.96 -16.15 2.00
CA ALA A 457 5.34 -16.52 1.70
C ALA A 457 5.40 -17.86 0.95
N PHE A 458 6.18 -17.92 -0.13
CA PHE A 458 6.32 -19.10 -0.99
C PHE A 458 7.78 -19.51 -1.18
N TRP A 459 8.03 -20.82 -1.30
CA TRP A 459 9.33 -21.44 -1.60
C TRP A 459 9.16 -22.62 -2.56
N ARG A 460 10.16 -22.86 -3.41
CA ARG A 460 10.36 -24.13 -4.12
C ARG A 460 10.76 -25.25 -3.15
N THR A 461 10.47 -26.50 -3.51
CA THR A 461 10.93 -27.71 -2.82
C THR A 461 11.74 -28.62 -3.74
N THR A 462 12.50 -29.56 -3.16
CA THR A 462 13.11 -30.67 -3.90
C THR A 462 12.07 -31.59 -4.55
N MET A 463 10.86 -31.68 -3.99
CA MET A 463 9.75 -32.50 -4.48
C MET A 463 9.02 -31.91 -5.73
N LEU A 464 9.62 -30.93 -6.42
CA LEU A 464 9.02 -30.19 -7.55
C LEU A 464 7.66 -29.54 -7.21
N THR A 465 7.51 -29.07 -5.97
CA THR A 465 6.35 -28.30 -5.51
C THR A 465 6.74 -26.88 -5.10
N VAL A 466 5.74 -26.00 -5.04
CA VAL A 466 5.80 -24.74 -4.33
C VAL A 466 4.98 -24.86 -3.05
N VAL A 467 5.63 -24.63 -1.92
CA VAL A 467 4.98 -24.53 -0.60
C VAL A 467 4.69 -23.05 -0.33
N GLY A 468 3.46 -22.74 0.07
CA GLY A 468 3.02 -21.39 0.42
C GLY A 468 2.38 -21.33 1.80
N TYR A 469 2.99 -20.59 2.73
CA TYR A 469 2.43 -20.34 4.07
C TYR A 469 1.76 -18.96 4.16
N ASP A 470 0.50 -18.95 4.59
CA ASP A 470 -0.31 -17.76 4.79
C ASP A 470 -0.31 -17.37 6.28
N PRO A 471 0.34 -16.24 6.66
CA PRO A 471 0.44 -15.80 8.06
C PRO A 471 -0.87 -15.18 8.60
N ALA A 472 -1.87 -14.93 7.77
CA ALA A 472 -3.16 -14.37 8.18
C ALA A 472 -4.23 -15.46 8.40
N GLU A 473 -4.24 -16.49 7.55
CA GLU A 473 -5.10 -17.68 7.70
C GLU A 473 -4.47 -18.77 8.60
N ASP A 474 -3.19 -18.64 8.98
CA ASP A 474 -2.36 -19.65 9.68
C ASP A 474 -2.38 -21.03 8.97
N SER A 475 -2.19 -21.02 7.65
CA SER A 475 -2.38 -22.19 6.79
C SER A 475 -1.25 -22.40 5.80
N VAL A 476 -1.06 -23.66 5.35
CA VAL A 476 -0.09 -24.03 4.32
C VAL A 476 -0.81 -24.57 3.10
N ARG A 477 -0.32 -24.22 1.91
CA ARG A 477 -0.78 -24.67 0.60
C ARG A 477 0.40 -25.26 -0.17
N VAL A 478 0.15 -26.27 -1.00
CA VAL A 478 1.20 -26.95 -1.77
C VAL A 478 0.70 -27.19 -3.19
N ALA A 479 1.39 -26.59 -4.17
CA ALA A 479 1.09 -26.77 -5.59
C ALA A 479 2.26 -27.44 -6.30
N HIS A 480 2.01 -28.45 -7.14
CA HIS A 480 3.04 -28.95 -8.06
C HIS A 480 3.41 -27.87 -9.07
N TRP A 481 4.68 -27.81 -9.50
CA TRP A 481 5.09 -26.93 -10.59
C TRP A 481 4.35 -27.24 -11.91
N PRO A 482 4.20 -26.28 -12.84
CA PRO A 482 3.34 -26.44 -14.03
C PRO A 482 3.81 -27.48 -15.07
N MET A 483 5.04 -28.01 -14.96
CA MET A 483 5.69 -28.81 -16.00
C MET A 483 5.77 -30.33 -15.72
N ASN A 484 5.07 -30.82 -14.70
CA ASN A 484 4.94 -32.25 -14.38
C ASN A 484 6.31 -32.98 -14.23
N TYR A 485 6.70 -33.77 -15.24
CA TYR A 485 7.95 -34.54 -15.26
C TYR A 485 8.88 -34.12 -16.42
N ALA A 486 8.87 -32.84 -16.81
CA ALA A 486 9.86 -32.29 -17.73
C ALA A 486 11.25 -32.21 -17.05
N VAL A 487 11.95 -33.36 -16.96
CA VAL A 487 13.18 -33.55 -16.17
C VAL A 487 14.26 -32.50 -16.45
N GLU A 488 14.36 -32.07 -17.71
CA GLU A 488 15.36 -31.08 -18.13
C GLU A 488 14.95 -29.63 -17.90
N ALA A 489 13.67 -29.33 -17.61
CA ALA A 489 13.16 -27.97 -17.51
C ALA A 489 13.63 -27.26 -16.22
N ARG A 490 14.15 -26.04 -16.37
CA ARG A 490 14.56 -25.18 -15.24
C ARG A 490 13.40 -24.28 -14.88
N TRP A 491 13.22 -23.97 -13.60
CA TRP A 491 12.10 -23.15 -13.16
C TRP A 491 12.42 -22.33 -11.91
N GLU A 492 11.74 -21.19 -11.78
CA GLU A 492 11.86 -20.31 -10.62
C GLU A 492 10.55 -19.53 -10.38
N ILE A 493 10.29 -19.18 -9.12
CA ILE A 493 9.07 -18.48 -8.70
C ILE A 493 9.28 -16.96 -8.61
N GLY A 494 8.20 -16.22 -8.86
CA GLY A 494 8.22 -14.76 -8.89
C GLY A 494 6.86 -14.14 -8.57
N GLN A 495 6.83 -12.82 -8.46
CA GLN A 495 5.64 -12.04 -8.12
C GLN A 495 5.40 -10.96 -9.19
N MET A 496 4.16 -10.85 -9.68
CA MET A 496 3.78 -9.85 -10.69
C MET A 496 2.38 -9.26 -10.46
N GLY A 497 2.19 -8.04 -10.98
CA GLY A 497 0.90 -7.38 -11.15
C GLY A 497 0.29 -6.82 -9.86
N ASP A 498 -0.82 -6.10 -10.01
CA ASP A 498 -1.54 -5.51 -8.88
C ASP A 498 -2.08 -6.58 -7.92
N GLY A 499 -1.82 -6.37 -6.63
CA GLY A 499 -2.02 -7.36 -5.57
C GLY A 499 -0.90 -8.40 -5.45
N GLY A 500 0.08 -8.40 -6.37
CA GLY A 500 1.30 -9.22 -6.30
C GLY A 500 1.02 -10.72 -6.32
N ARG A 501 0.48 -11.25 -7.42
CA ARG A 501 0.15 -12.68 -7.53
C ARG A 501 1.41 -13.52 -7.76
N LEU A 502 1.36 -14.82 -7.42
CA LEU A 502 2.45 -15.75 -7.64
C LEU A 502 2.50 -16.23 -9.09
N PHE A 503 3.70 -16.23 -9.66
CA PHE A 503 4.02 -16.75 -10.97
C PHE A 503 5.21 -17.73 -10.90
N CYS A 504 5.33 -18.57 -11.93
CA CYS A 504 6.42 -19.52 -12.14
C CYS A 504 6.93 -19.35 -13.57
N THR A 505 8.21 -19.03 -13.73
CA THR A 505 8.88 -19.03 -15.04
C THR A 505 9.51 -20.40 -15.23
N ALA A 506 9.11 -21.11 -16.29
CA ALA A 506 9.73 -22.33 -16.76
C ALA A 506 10.54 -22.05 -18.03
N VAL A 507 11.71 -22.66 -18.16
CA VAL A 507 12.63 -22.51 -19.29
C VAL A 507 12.98 -23.91 -19.81
N THR A 508 12.71 -24.19 -21.09
CA THR A 508 13.15 -25.40 -21.81
C THR A 508 14.32 -25.06 -22.75
N GLU A 509 14.72 -25.94 -23.66
CA GLU A 509 15.64 -25.57 -24.76
C GLU A 509 14.97 -24.66 -25.82
N GLU A 510 13.63 -24.70 -25.91
CA GLU A 510 12.85 -24.11 -27.02
C GLU A 510 11.97 -22.91 -26.62
N VAL A 511 11.57 -22.79 -25.34
CA VAL A 511 10.68 -21.72 -24.87
C VAL A 511 10.98 -21.26 -23.43
N VAL A 512 10.69 -19.97 -23.17
CA VAL A 512 10.46 -19.40 -21.83
C VAL A 512 8.95 -19.25 -21.66
N GLN A 513 8.38 -19.85 -20.61
CA GLN A 513 6.94 -19.82 -20.34
C GLN A 513 6.63 -19.36 -18.93
N VAL A 514 5.70 -18.40 -18.82
CA VAL A 514 5.25 -17.83 -17.55
C VAL A 514 3.87 -18.34 -17.20
N HIS A 515 3.80 -18.98 -16.05
CA HIS A 515 2.59 -19.55 -15.47
C HIS A 515 2.19 -18.77 -14.22
N LYS A 516 0.90 -18.73 -13.93
CA LYS A 516 0.28 -18.02 -12.80
C LYS A 516 -0.50 -18.99 -11.94
N LEU A 517 -0.27 -18.99 -10.63
CA LEU A 517 -1.05 -19.80 -9.70
C LEU A 517 -2.47 -19.24 -9.58
N LEU A 518 -3.48 -20.10 -9.69
CA LEU A 518 -4.88 -19.67 -9.62
C LEU A 518 -5.32 -19.37 -8.17
N PRO A 519 -6.12 -18.32 -7.93
CA PRO A 519 -6.56 -17.99 -6.57
C PRO A 519 -7.38 -19.13 -5.94
N LYS A 520 -6.99 -19.56 -4.74
CA LYS A 520 -7.61 -20.67 -3.99
C LYS A 520 -7.64 -22.01 -4.75
N SER A 521 -6.64 -22.25 -5.59
CA SER A 521 -6.44 -23.51 -6.31
C SER A 521 -4.95 -23.80 -6.46
N ASP A 522 -4.58 -25.07 -6.49
CA ASP A 522 -3.21 -25.54 -6.67
C ASP A 522 -2.83 -25.70 -8.16
N GLN A 523 -3.69 -25.20 -9.06
CA GLN A 523 -3.53 -25.24 -10.51
C GLN A 523 -2.85 -23.97 -11.06
N TRP A 524 -2.07 -24.15 -12.12
CA TRP A 524 -1.42 -23.08 -12.86
C TRP A 524 -2.10 -22.81 -14.20
N ALA A 525 -2.14 -21.54 -14.61
CA ALA A 525 -2.52 -21.14 -15.95
C ALA A 525 -1.33 -20.51 -16.68
N LEU A 526 -1.08 -20.91 -17.93
CA LEU A 526 -0.12 -20.23 -18.82
C LEU A 526 -0.59 -18.79 -19.09
N VAL A 527 0.32 -17.83 -19.04
CA VAL A 527 0.05 -16.40 -19.25
C VAL A 527 0.85 -15.83 -20.43
N ALA A 528 2.10 -16.26 -20.59
CA ALA A 528 2.95 -15.84 -21.70
C ALA A 528 3.94 -16.94 -22.10
N SER A 529 4.36 -16.93 -23.36
CA SER A 529 5.41 -17.79 -23.93
C SER A 529 6.29 -16.94 -24.86
N MET A 530 7.59 -17.18 -24.87
CA MET A 530 8.55 -16.59 -25.81
C MET A 530 9.52 -17.67 -26.27
N ASP A 531 9.79 -17.68 -27.58
CA ASP A 531 10.60 -18.70 -28.20
C ASP A 531 12.10 -18.44 -27.97
N LEU A 532 12.86 -19.53 -27.92
CA LEU A 532 14.30 -19.58 -27.67
C LEU A 532 15.03 -20.09 -28.91
N LYS A 533 16.23 -19.56 -29.19
CA LYS A 533 17.08 -19.99 -30.31
C LYS A 533 18.49 -20.33 -29.82
N LYS A 534 18.89 -21.58 -29.98
CA LYS A 534 20.25 -22.03 -29.69
C LYS A 534 21.17 -21.66 -30.87
N ARG A 535 22.19 -20.82 -30.65
CA ARG A 535 23.17 -20.44 -31.68
C ARG A 535 24.00 -21.69 -32.04
N SER A 536 24.02 -22.05 -33.32
CA SER A 536 24.75 -23.20 -33.85
C SER A 536 26.24 -22.89 -34.01
N ASN A 537 27.12 -23.85 -33.71
CA ASN A 537 28.57 -23.72 -33.88
C ASN A 537 29.05 -23.76 -35.35
N THR A 538 28.16 -23.60 -36.34
CA THR A 538 28.45 -23.80 -37.77
C THR A 538 28.70 -22.51 -38.55
N ASP A 539 28.48 -21.36 -37.93
CA ASP A 539 28.59 -20.05 -38.58
C ASP A 539 29.99 -19.47 -38.34
N SER A 540 30.90 -19.76 -39.27
CA SER A 540 32.25 -19.16 -39.49
C SER A 540 33.22 -19.06 -38.31
N GLU A 541 34.28 -19.89 -38.34
CA GLU A 541 35.44 -19.85 -37.41
C GLU A 541 36.44 -18.71 -37.69
N GLU A 542 36.05 -17.64 -38.41
CA GLU A 542 36.99 -16.60 -38.91
C GLU A 542 36.76 -15.17 -38.37
N GLU A 543 35.77 -14.93 -37.51
CA GLU A 543 35.54 -13.63 -36.86
C GLU A 543 35.61 -13.74 -35.32
N GLU A 544 36.84 -13.89 -34.79
CA GLU A 544 37.15 -13.74 -33.35
C GLU A 544 37.25 -12.25 -32.93
N GLU A 545 36.29 -11.40 -33.33
CA GLU A 545 36.06 -10.09 -32.70
C GLU A 545 35.00 -10.20 -31.58
N GLU A 546 34.88 -9.16 -30.74
CA GLU A 546 34.20 -9.21 -29.43
C GLU A 546 32.64 -9.20 -29.49
N GLU A 547 32.03 -9.91 -30.44
CA GLU A 547 30.56 -9.97 -30.62
C GLU A 547 29.80 -10.59 -29.43
N GLU A 548 28.56 -10.13 -29.23
CA GLU A 548 27.74 -10.52 -28.09
C GLU A 548 27.27 -11.99 -28.21
N ALA A 549 27.60 -12.81 -27.20
CA ALA A 549 27.32 -14.26 -27.20
C ALA A 549 25.83 -14.64 -27.15
N TRP A 550 24.97 -13.67 -26.83
CA TRP A 550 23.52 -13.75 -26.83
C TRP A 550 22.97 -12.46 -27.47
N GLU A 551 21.84 -12.55 -28.18
CA GLU A 551 21.20 -11.42 -28.85
C GLU A 551 19.67 -11.55 -28.83
N VAL A 552 18.96 -10.50 -29.26
CA VAL A 552 17.51 -10.50 -29.45
C VAL A 552 17.21 -10.19 -30.92
N GLU A 553 16.92 -11.22 -31.70
CA GLU A 553 16.65 -11.08 -33.14
C GLU A 553 15.40 -10.22 -33.42
N ALA A 554 15.32 -9.68 -34.65
CA ALA A 554 14.25 -8.81 -35.14
C ALA A 554 12.88 -9.51 -35.21
N GLY A 555 12.28 -9.72 -34.03
CA GLY A 555 11.11 -10.56 -33.78
C GLY A 555 10.91 -10.86 -32.29
N GLY A 556 11.93 -10.62 -31.44
CA GLY A 556 11.90 -10.86 -30.00
C GLY A 556 12.09 -12.34 -29.64
N GLN A 557 12.97 -13.03 -30.37
CA GLN A 557 13.46 -14.36 -30.03
C GLN A 557 14.83 -14.20 -29.35
N LEU A 558 15.04 -14.88 -28.22
CA LEU A 558 16.29 -14.78 -27.46
C LEU A 558 17.28 -15.85 -27.93
N VAL A 559 18.45 -15.40 -28.39
CA VAL A 559 19.55 -16.23 -28.91
C VAL A 559 20.58 -16.49 -27.80
N PHE A 560 21.10 -17.72 -27.69
CA PHE A 560 22.09 -18.10 -26.67
C PHE A 560 22.96 -19.29 -27.13
N ARG A 561 24.15 -19.46 -26.54
CA ARG A 561 24.99 -20.65 -26.69
C ARG A 561 24.72 -21.65 -25.55
N LYS A 562 24.62 -21.15 -24.31
CA LYS A 562 24.26 -21.90 -23.09
C LYS A 562 22.87 -21.47 -22.62
N ARG A 563 21.99 -22.45 -22.44
CA ARG A 563 20.58 -22.22 -22.07
C ARG A 563 20.42 -21.34 -20.83
N PRO A 564 19.48 -20.37 -20.82
CA PRO A 564 19.24 -19.48 -19.69
C PRO A 564 18.88 -20.20 -18.37
N TRP A 565 19.08 -19.52 -17.24
CA TRP A 565 18.56 -19.93 -15.94
C TRP A 565 17.47 -18.95 -15.49
N PRO A 566 16.23 -19.37 -15.17
CA PRO A 566 15.22 -18.45 -14.66
C PRO A 566 15.59 -17.95 -13.27
N MET A 567 15.42 -16.65 -13.02
CA MET A 567 15.75 -15.98 -11.77
C MET A 567 14.49 -15.41 -11.11
N ARG A 568 14.42 -15.44 -9.77
CA ARG A 568 13.39 -14.85 -8.93
C ARG A 568 13.12 -13.40 -9.36
N PHE A 569 11.87 -13.06 -9.63
CA PHE A 569 11.45 -11.76 -10.17
C PHE A 569 10.33 -11.13 -9.32
N GLN A 570 10.26 -9.80 -9.32
CA GLN A 570 9.20 -9.00 -8.66
C GLN A 570 8.84 -7.83 -9.58
N GLY A 571 7.57 -7.61 -9.89
CA GLY A 571 7.21 -6.58 -10.87
C GLY A 571 5.75 -6.17 -10.93
N GLY A 572 5.47 -5.15 -11.74
CA GLY A 572 4.12 -4.76 -12.16
C GLY A 572 3.74 -5.42 -13.49
N GLU A 573 4.64 -5.32 -14.46
CA GLU A 573 4.52 -5.88 -15.81
C GLU A 573 4.94 -7.37 -15.88
N LEU A 574 4.85 -7.96 -17.07
CA LEU A 574 5.29 -9.33 -17.37
C LEU A 574 6.81 -9.42 -17.64
N GLU A 575 7.62 -8.72 -16.83
CA GLU A 575 9.09 -8.76 -16.85
C GLU A 575 9.62 -9.92 -16.01
N VAL A 576 10.18 -10.94 -16.67
CA VAL A 576 10.93 -12.04 -16.02
C VAL A 576 12.42 -11.74 -15.99
N LEU A 577 13.13 -12.29 -15.00
CA LEU A 577 14.59 -12.27 -14.97
C LEU A 577 15.15 -13.62 -15.43
N LEU A 578 16.17 -13.57 -16.28
CA LEU A 578 16.94 -14.70 -16.75
C LEU A 578 18.43 -14.44 -16.51
N TRP A 579 19.17 -15.47 -16.11
CA TRP A 579 20.63 -15.48 -16.20
C TRP A 579 21.07 -15.98 -17.56
N VAL A 580 21.91 -15.22 -18.25
CA VAL A 580 22.50 -15.59 -19.55
C VAL A 580 23.98 -15.20 -19.56
N GLU A 581 24.88 -16.18 -19.61
CA GLU A 581 26.28 -16.05 -20.05
C GLU A 581 27.07 -14.83 -19.50
N GLY A 582 26.96 -14.53 -18.20
CA GLY A 582 27.68 -13.39 -17.58
C GLY A 582 26.81 -12.16 -17.30
N ARG A 583 25.51 -12.20 -17.63
CA ARG A 583 24.60 -11.05 -17.54
C ARG A 583 23.22 -11.44 -16.99
N VAL A 584 22.60 -10.49 -16.28
CA VAL A 584 21.17 -10.59 -15.92
C VAL A 584 20.35 -9.95 -17.05
N VAL A 585 19.43 -10.72 -17.62
CA VAL A 585 18.56 -10.32 -18.72
C VAL A 585 17.12 -10.24 -18.21
N GLY A 586 16.59 -9.03 -18.07
CA GLY A 586 15.17 -8.77 -17.83
C GLY A 586 14.42 -8.79 -19.16
N VAL A 587 13.40 -9.64 -19.28
CA VAL A 587 12.61 -9.83 -20.50
C VAL A 587 11.15 -9.53 -20.20
N ASP A 588 10.63 -8.43 -20.76
CA ASP A 588 9.20 -8.12 -20.74
C ASP A 588 8.48 -8.88 -21.86
N LEU A 589 7.74 -9.91 -21.48
CA LEU A 589 7.13 -10.85 -22.43
C LEU A 589 5.91 -10.28 -23.18
N GLY A 590 5.35 -9.16 -22.71
CA GLY A 590 4.20 -8.48 -23.34
C GLY A 590 4.61 -7.52 -24.46
N SER A 591 5.67 -6.74 -24.21
CA SER A 591 6.23 -5.75 -25.14
C SER A 591 7.44 -6.24 -25.92
N LYS A 592 7.93 -7.46 -25.64
CA LYS A 592 9.17 -8.05 -26.16
C LYS A 592 10.42 -7.18 -25.91
N ARG A 593 10.39 -6.32 -24.89
CA ARG A 593 11.52 -5.48 -24.50
C ARG A 593 12.49 -6.25 -23.63
N VAL A 594 13.78 -6.01 -23.84
CA VAL A 594 14.85 -6.63 -23.06
C VAL A 594 15.71 -5.55 -22.41
N ARG A 595 16.01 -5.72 -21.12
CA ARG A 595 16.91 -4.87 -20.33
C ARG A 595 18.05 -5.75 -19.79
N VAL A 596 19.28 -5.27 -19.86
CA VAL A 596 20.46 -6.10 -19.57
C VAL A 596 21.32 -5.43 -18.51
N ALA A 597 21.57 -6.14 -17.42
CA ALA A 597 22.46 -5.71 -16.36
C ALA A 597 23.78 -6.50 -16.43
N ALA A 598 24.90 -5.78 -16.56
CA ALA A 598 26.23 -6.38 -16.63
C ALA A 598 26.65 -6.93 -15.26
N ALA A 599 26.79 -8.25 -15.16
CA ALA A 599 27.08 -8.97 -13.92
C ALA A 599 28.36 -9.81 -14.07
N PHE A 600 29.40 -9.18 -14.61
CA PHE A 600 30.67 -9.86 -14.91
C PHE A 600 31.37 -10.35 -13.64
N GLY A 601 31.85 -11.60 -13.68
CA GLY A 601 32.74 -12.19 -12.67
C GLY A 601 32.07 -12.87 -11.48
N TRP A 602 30.76 -12.70 -11.25
CA TRP A 602 30.06 -13.34 -10.11
C TRP A 602 28.65 -13.83 -10.42
N PRO A 603 28.24 -14.98 -9.84
CA PRO A 603 29.04 -16.06 -9.25
C PRO A 603 29.61 -17.00 -10.33
N ASN A 604 30.22 -18.11 -9.92
CA ASN A 604 30.60 -19.19 -10.84
C ASN A 604 29.54 -20.32 -10.82
N TRP A 605 28.67 -20.37 -11.84
CA TRP A 605 27.59 -21.38 -11.94
C TRP A 605 28.07 -22.81 -12.27
N ALA A 606 29.38 -23.04 -12.41
CA ALA A 606 29.94 -24.34 -12.83
C ALA A 606 29.47 -25.53 -11.97
N ASP A 607 29.32 -25.33 -10.66
CA ASP A 607 29.12 -26.43 -9.69
C ASP A 607 27.65 -26.68 -9.30
N GLY A 608 26.70 -26.02 -9.95
CA GLY A 608 25.25 -26.19 -9.71
C GLY A 608 24.71 -25.68 -8.36
N ARG A 609 25.58 -25.49 -7.35
CA ARG A 609 25.31 -24.73 -6.12
C ARG A 609 25.28 -23.23 -6.43
N GLY A 610 24.22 -22.77 -7.09
CA GLY A 610 24.04 -21.37 -7.47
C GLY A 610 24.08 -20.45 -6.25
N ALA A 611 24.78 -19.30 -6.37
CA ALA A 611 24.84 -18.35 -5.27
C ALA A 611 23.53 -17.55 -5.14
N LYS A 612 23.35 -16.97 -3.95
CA LYS A 612 22.11 -16.30 -3.55
C LYS A 612 21.98 -14.97 -4.30
N TYR A 613 20.80 -14.73 -4.86
CA TYR A 613 20.48 -13.47 -5.53
C TYR A 613 19.06 -13.02 -5.15
N VAL A 614 18.83 -11.70 -5.13
CA VAL A 614 17.55 -11.10 -4.72
C VAL A 614 17.22 -9.89 -5.61
N PRO A 615 16.10 -9.89 -6.36
CA PRO A 615 15.69 -8.74 -7.16
C PRO A 615 15.25 -7.57 -6.26
N TYR A 616 15.49 -6.34 -6.68
CA TYR A 616 15.17 -5.13 -5.91
C TYR A 616 14.37 -4.11 -6.72
N ILE A 617 13.29 -3.59 -6.12
CA ILE A 617 12.48 -2.48 -6.62
C ILE A 617 12.80 -1.25 -5.76
N SER A 618 13.27 -0.15 -6.34
CA SER A 618 13.74 1.02 -5.57
C SER A 618 12.56 1.91 -5.13
N THR A 619 12.10 1.76 -3.88
CA THR A 619 10.97 2.52 -3.31
C THR A 619 11.37 3.36 -2.10
N LEU A 620 10.51 4.33 -1.76
CA LEU A 620 10.57 5.12 -0.52
C LEU A 620 9.80 4.44 0.62
N ALA A 621 9.70 3.11 0.63
CA ALA A 621 9.10 2.37 1.73
C ALA A 621 9.79 2.74 3.07
N GLU A 622 9.01 3.23 4.02
CA GLU A 622 9.52 3.59 5.34
C GLU A 622 9.81 2.32 6.13
N VAL A 623 10.98 2.24 6.77
CA VAL A 623 11.28 1.18 7.75
C VAL A 623 10.72 1.64 9.09
N PRO A 624 9.67 1.00 9.65
CA PRO A 624 9.15 1.38 10.95
C PRO A 624 10.22 1.12 12.04
N PRO A 625 10.34 2.00 13.04
CA PRO A 625 11.30 1.82 14.12
C PRO A 625 10.98 0.55 14.93
N SER A 626 12.02 -0.12 15.43
CA SER A 626 11.89 -1.30 16.29
C SER A 626 10.86 -1.08 17.40
N ALA A 627 10.00 -2.07 17.67
CA ALA A 627 8.94 -1.96 18.67
C ALA A 627 9.48 -1.61 20.07
N ALA A 628 10.70 -2.04 20.42
CA ALA A 628 11.39 -1.65 21.65
C ALA A 628 11.69 -0.13 21.70
N ALA A 629 12.10 0.46 20.57
CA ALA A 629 12.34 1.90 20.47
C ALA A 629 11.03 2.71 20.45
N ALA A 630 9.95 2.17 19.87
CA ALA A 630 8.62 2.78 19.92
C ALA A 630 8.00 2.78 21.33
N LEU A 631 8.24 1.72 22.12
CA LEU A 631 7.90 1.69 23.54
C LEU A 631 8.73 2.71 24.32
N ALA A 632 10.06 2.73 24.13
CA ALA A 632 10.94 3.69 24.79
C ALA A 632 10.58 5.16 24.49
N SER A 633 10.23 5.49 23.24
CA SER A 633 9.87 6.87 22.86
C SER A 633 8.52 7.32 23.40
N SER A 634 7.56 6.41 23.61
CA SER A 634 6.30 6.73 24.29
C SER A 634 6.48 6.96 25.80
N ILE A 635 7.38 6.22 26.45
CA ILE A 635 7.75 6.44 27.87
C ILE A 635 8.56 7.74 28.04
N ALA A 636 9.33 8.14 27.02
CA ALA A 636 10.18 9.34 27.04
C ALA A 636 9.44 10.67 26.81
N THR A 637 8.11 10.70 26.69
CA THR A 637 7.37 11.97 26.66
C THR A 637 7.29 12.56 28.07
N PRO A 638 7.90 13.72 28.36
CA PRO A 638 7.84 14.30 29.70
C PRO A 638 6.43 14.82 29.99
N SER A 639 5.86 14.41 31.12
CA SER A 639 4.62 14.99 31.64
C SER A 639 4.77 16.51 31.74
N PRO A 640 3.82 17.32 31.22
CA PRO A 640 3.89 18.76 31.35
C PRO A 640 3.83 19.14 32.84
N GLN A 641 4.93 19.63 33.39
CA GLN A 641 4.96 20.10 34.76
C GLN A 641 4.08 21.33 34.90
N VAL A 642 3.05 21.24 35.74
CA VAL A 642 2.20 22.36 36.09
C VAL A 642 2.98 23.32 36.99
N ARG A 643 3.24 24.52 36.48
CA ARG A 643 3.59 25.75 37.23
C ARG A 643 2.99 26.94 36.51
#